data_AF-A0A2K8PAP5-F1
#
_entry.id   AF-A0A2K8PAP5-F1
#
_cell.length_a   1.000
_cell.length_b   1.000
_cell.length_c   1.000
_cell.angle_alpha   90.00
_cell.angle_beta   90.00
_cell.angle_gamma   90.00
#
_symmetry.space_group_name_H-M   'P 1'
#
loop_
_entity.id
_entity.type
_entity.pdbx_description
1 polymer ?
#
loop_
_entity_poly.entity_id
_entity_poly.type
_entity_poly.pdbx_seq_one_letter_code
_entity_poly.pdbx_strand_id
1 'polypeptide(L)'
;MVSLAEVWRAAGVRPGAVIGHSQGEIAAACVAGILSLEDAARVVALRSQAIGRVLAGLGGMVSVPLAAAEVRERIAAWGEERISVAAVNGPSSVVVSGEVQALEEFLAACERDGVRAKRIAVDYASHSAQVELLREELDTLLAPIAPRAAGVPFLSTVTGEWVEGPELDAGYWFRNLRRTVELERTTRTLLDQGFGVFIESSPHPVLTVGLQETVEDTGREAAVLGSLRRGEGGLERFWLSLGEAYVRGVTVDWDAVFAGTGAQRVDLPTYAFQSQRFWPEAAPVDAEAPPAENALDARFWDAVEREDVTALAEALAFETPDAIQSLGTVLPGLSSWRRQSREESTVDGWRYRVTWKALAEAAPTRLSGTWLVAVPETLTGPAGDTAAAVLRTLAERGAAVRTLTIAAGVAHRDALTAAIEAATGEDTAPEGVLSLLALGGEGAFAAGLALSQALGDAHVTAPLWCLTRGAVAAGRVDRVEDPEQALIWGLGRVASMEHGERWGGLVDLPAEVDARVLERLVGVLAGDGAEDQVAVRSSGLFVRRLVRARLSETAAVREWRPAGTTLVTGGTGALGAHVARWLAANGAEHLVLTSRRGEAAPGAAELREELTALGAGVTLAACDVSDREALAALIAAVPADRPLTAVVHTAAVLDDGVIETLTPEQVADVLRVKVDGTRNLHELTRGLDLSAFVLFSSFAATFGAPGQGNQAPGNAFLDAFAEYRRAEGLPATSLAWGPWGSADGDDSAAGDRMRRHGILAMSPDRTLTSLRHALDRDETTLTVVDMDWKRFTLAFTADRARPLLLELPEARRVIESAERESAEDLTGGVPLTRQLAGLPEVEQERLLLDLVRTAVAAVLGHPDTTAVEAGRAFKELGFDSLTSVELRNRLGAVSGLKLPASLVFDQPTPAAVAAYLRAGIVPDAVAGGAPLLEELDRLESVLEQGTGDNVVRARVTMRLQSLLARWNESGDPAAGPAGPGAADGSAAGGPAGEAADGADSGIDAVEQLQDASDEELFAFINKGLGRY
;
A
#
# COMPACT_ATOMS: atom_id res chain seq x y z
N MET A 1 33.95 0.11 8.50
CA MET A 1 34.70 1.21 7.85
C MET A 1 35.88 0.65 7.05
N VAL A 2 36.90 0.05 7.69
CA VAL A 2 38.07 -0.51 6.97
C VAL A 2 37.66 -1.52 5.88
N SER A 3 36.82 -2.51 6.20
CA SER A 3 36.36 -3.49 5.20
C SER A 3 35.61 -2.85 4.03
N LEU A 4 34.75 -1.85 4.28
CA LEU A 4 34.04 -1.13 3.21
C LEU A 4 34.99 -0.34 2.31
N ALA A 5 36.04 0.25 2.88
CA ALA A 5 37.09 0.90 2.09
C ALA A 5 37.81 -0.10 1.18
N GLU A 6 38.03 -1.34 1.64
CA GLU A 6 38.56 -2.42 0.80
C GLU A 6 37.58 -2.86 -0.29
N VAL A 7 36.25 -2.86 -0.03
CA VAL A 7 35.25 -3.14 -1.08
C VAL A 7 35.28 -2.05 -2.17
N TRP A 8 35.40 -0.77 -1.81
CA TRP A 8 35.61 0.31 -2.78
C TRP A 8 36.90 0.13 -3.59
N ARG A 9 38.00 -0.26 -2.94
CA ARG A 9 39.28 -0.55 -3.61
C ARG A 9 39.20 -1.75 -4.55
N ALA A 10 38.44 -2.78 -4.18
CA ALA A 10 38.18 -3.96 -5.02
C ALA A 10 37.39 -3.58 -6.29
N ALA A 11 36.55 -2.54 -6.22
CA ALA A 11 35.87 -1.95 -7.37
C ALA A 11 36.74 -0.92 -8.15
N GLY A 12 38.04 -0.83 -7.84
CA GLY A 12 38.97 0.09 -8.49
C GLY A 12 38.94 1.53 -7.97
N VAL A 13 38.05 1.86 -7.02
CA VAL A 13 37.94 3.21 -6.46
C VAL A 13 38.93 3.36 -5.30
N ARG A 14 39.96 4.19 -5.50
CA ARG A 14 41.00 4.45 -4.50
C ARG A 14 40.90 5.89 -3.97
N PRO A 15 40.99 6.09 -2.64
CA PRO A 15 40.93 7.44 -2.07
C PRO A 15 42.18 8.24 -2.46
N GLY A 16 41.98 9.49 -2.89
CA GLY A 16 43.07 10.45 -3.10
C GLY A 16 43.58 11.07 -1.78
N ALA A 17 42.72 11.09 -0.76
CA ALA A 17 43.04 11.46 0.61
C ALA A 17 42.03 10.79 1.55
N VAL A 18 42.38 10.68 2.83
CA VAL A 18 41.47 10.21 3.88
C VAL A 18 41.42 11.20 5.04
N ILE A 19 40.22 11.32 5.61
CA ILE A 19 39.93 12.04 6.85
C ILE A 19 39.01 11.15 7.69
N GLY A 20 38.96 11.38 8.99
CA GLY A 20 38.06 10.66 9.87
C GLY A 20 37.46 11.58 10.93
N HIS A 21 36.23 11.31 11.34
CA HIS A 21 35.59 12.04 12.43
C HIS A 21 35.85 11.31 13.76
N SER A 22 36.58 11.94 14.69
CA SER A 22 36.90 11.36 16.00
C SER A 22 37.51 9.95 15.87
N GLN A 23 36.88 8.92 16.45
CA GLN A 23 37.28 7.51 16.38
C GLN A 23 37.37 7.00 14.92
N GLY A 24 36.65 7.61 13.98
CA GLY A 24 36.77 7.33 12.55
C GLY A 24 38.18 7.57 12.00
N GLU A 25 38.99 8.43 12.63
CA GLU A 25 40.39 8.63 12.24
C GLU A 25 41.24 7.36 12.40
N ILE A 26 40.90 6.46 13.32
CA ILE A 26 41.64 5.20 13.49
C ILE A 26 41.44 4.31 12.26
N ALA A 27 40.21 4.24 11.74
CA ALA A 27 39.92 3.54 10.51
C ALA A 27 40.59 4.22 9.30
N ALA A 28 40.57 5.56 9.24
CA ALA A 28 41.28 6.30 8.19
C ALA A 28 42.79 6.07 8.24
N ALA A 29 43.41 6.01 9.43
CA ALA A 29 44.83 5.72 9.60
C ALA A 29 45.19 4.30 9.16
N CYS A 30 44.31 3.32 9.42
CA CYS A 30 44.44 1.97 8.89
C CYS A 30 44.35 1.95 7.35
N VAL A 31 43.38 2.66 6.77
CA VAL A 31 43.21 2.76 5.31
C VAL A 31 44.40 3.47 4.65
N ALA A 32 44.97 4.49 5.31
CA ALA A 32 46.20 5.16 4.89
C ALA A 32 47.45 4.29 5.07
N GLY A 33 47.36 3.14 5.73
CA GLY A 33 48.50 2.26 6.02
C GLY A 33 49.39 2.71 7.18
N ILE A 34 49.04 3.84 7.83
CA ILE A 34 49.77 4.38 8.98
C ILE A 34 49.70 3.37 10.13
N LEU A 35 48.50 2.89 10.47
CA LEU A 35 48.33 1.80 11.42
C LEU A 35 48.13 0.48 10.69
N SER A 36 48.64 -0.62 11.26
CA SER A 36 48.20 -1.96 10.88
C SER A 36 46.74 -2.18 11.32
N LEU A 37 46.06 -3.18 10.76
CA LEU A 37 44.71 -3.53 11.21
C LEU A 37 44.70 -3.96 12.68
N GLU A 38 45.76 -4.66 13.12
CA GLU A 38 45.96 -5.06 14.51
C GLU A 38 46.14 -3.84 15.42
N ASP A 39 46.99 -2.88 15.04
CA ASP A 39 47.20 -1.67 15.83
C ASP A 39 45.95 -0.79 15.85
N ALA A 40 45.24 -0.65 14.74
CA ALA A 40 43.97 0.07 14.69
C ALA A 40 42.92 -0.57 15.62
N ALA A 41 42.82 -1.90 15.61
CA ALA A 41 41.94 -2.63 16.53
C ALA A 41 42.37 -2.45 18.00
N ARG A 42 43.68 -2.51 18.28
CA ARG A 42 44.26 -2.24 19.60
C ARG A 42 43.90 -0.84 20.10
N VAL A 43 44.08 0.19 19.27
CA VAL A 43 43.73 1.57 19.63
C VAL A 43 42.24 1.69 19.93
N VAL A 44 41.35 1.14 19.08
CA VAL A 44 39.90 1.21 19.32
C VAL A 44 39.51 0.50 20.61
N ALA A 45 39.95 -0.75 20.79
CA ALA A 45 39.52 -1.57 21.93
C ALA A 45 40.01 -1.02 23.26
N LEU A 46 41.32 -0.75 23.39
CA LEU A 46 41.91 -0.28 24.65
C LEU A 46 41.42 1.13 25.01
N ARG A 47 41.23 1.99 24.00
CA ARG A 47 40.62 3.33 24.22
C ARG A 47 39.19 3.21 24.70
N SER A 48 38.37 2.36 24.09
CA SER A 48 36.98 2.17 24.50
C SER A 48 36.87 1.58 25.92
N GLN A 49 37.73 0.64 26.29
CA GLN A 49 37.79 0.11 27.65
C GLN A 49 38.17 1.18 28.69
N ALA A 50 39.19 2.01 28.39
CA ALA A 50 39.58 3.10 29.26
C ALA A 50 38.44 4.12 29.45
N ILE A 51 37.75 4.49 28.37
CA ILE A 51 36.55 5.35 28.42
C ILE A 51 35.46 4.72 29.28
N GLY A 52 35.13 3.45 29.04
CA GLY A 52 34.08 2.74 29.79
C GLY A 52 34.37 2.63 31.28
N ARG A 53 35.64 2.47 31.66
CA ARG A 53 36.05 2.34 33.07
C ARG A 53 36.10 3.68 33.81
N VAL A 54 36.57 4.73 33.16
CA VAL A 54 36.90 6.00 33.83
C VAL A 54 35.91 7.12 33.54
N LEU A 55 35.37 7.20 32.32
CA LEU A 55 34.55 8.35 31.88
C LEU A 55 33.05 8.05 31.80
N ALA A 56 32.64 6.79 31.73
CA ALA A 56 31.23 6.41 31.67
C ALA A 56 30.45 6.96 32.88
N GLY A 57 29.29 7.55 32.61
CA GLY A 57 28.43 8.22 33.59
C GLY A 57 28.86 9.62 34.03
N LEU A 58 30.07 10.09 33.68
CA LEU A 58 30.57 11.41 34.11
C LEU A 58 30.12 12.58 33.24
N GLY A 59 29.56 12.31 32.05
CA GLY A 59 29.23 13.37 31.11
C GLY A 59 28.28 12.93 30.01
N GLY A 60 28.26 13.71 28.92
CA GLY A 60 27.54 13.34 27.72
C GLY A 60 27.81 14.33 26.59
N MET A 61 26.99 14.26 25.54
CA MET A 61 27.14 15.10 24.36
C MET A 61 25.79 15.56 23.81
N VAL A 62 25.76 16.75 23.21
CA VAL A 62 24.55 17.38 22.64
C VAL A 62 24.88 17.92 21.25
N SER A 63 24.06 17.54 20.27
CA SER A 63 24.06 18.09 18.91
C SER A 63 23.29 19.42 18.88
N VAL A 64 23.87 20.44 18.27
CA VAL A 64 23.36 21.81 18.23
C VAL A 64 23.36 22.30 16.78
N PRO A 65 22.19 22.64 16.21
CA PRO A 65 22.07 23.07 14.82
C PRO A 65 22.40 24.56 14.65
N LEU A 66 23.60 24.98 15.05
CA LEU A 66 24.07 26.37 15.02
C LEU A 66 25.55 26.44 14.62
N ALA A 67 26.00 27.64 14.23
CA ALA A 67 27.41 27.88 13.90
C ALA A 67 28.31 27.84 15.13
N ALA A 68 29.56 27.39 14.95
CA ALA A 68 30.51 27.19 16.05
C ALA A 68 30.79 28.47 16.86
N ALA A 69 30.77 29.64 16.23
CA ALA A 69 30.94 30.92 16.93
C ALA A 69 29.79 31.19 17.91
N GLU A 70 28.55 30.97 17.48
CA GLU A 70 27.35 31.16 18.31
C GLU A 70 27.29 30.12 19.44
N VAL A 71 27.63 28.86 19.15
CA VAL A 71 27.68 27.82 20.19
C VAL A 71 28.73 28.17 21.26
N ARG A 72 29.93 28.64 20.86
CA ARG A 72 30.97 29.08 21.80
C ARG A 72 30.52 30.25 22.68
N GLU A 73 29.82 31.21 22.10
CA GLU A 73 29.23 32.33 22.86
C GLU A 73 28.21 31.83 23.88
N ARG A 74 27.30 30.93 23.46
CA ARG A 74 26.27 30.37 24.34
C ARG A 74 26.87 29.58 25.50
N ILE A 75 27.88 28.73 25.26
CA ILE A 75 28.47 27.89 26.32
C ILE A 75 29.48 28.62 27.21
N ALA A 76 29.85 29.86 26.88
CA ALA A 76 30.86 30.64 27.62
C ALA A 76 30.55 30.77 29.12
N ALA A 77 29.26 30.76 29.50
CA ALA A 77 28.81 30.83 30.89
C ALA A 77 29.27 29.66 31.77
N TRP A 78 29.53 28.48 31.20
CA TRP A 78 29.96 27.28 31.95
C TRP A 78 31.49 27.10 31.97
N GLY A 79 32.22 27.77 31.08
CA GLY A 79 33.66 27.61 30.88
C GLY A 79 34.04 26.28 30.21
N GLU A 80 35.19 26.26 29.54
CA GLU A 80 35.66 25.11 28.73
C GLU A 80 35.87 23.82 29.54
N GLU A 81 36.05 23.93 30.85
CA GLU A 81 36.24 22.80 31.76
C GLU A 81 34.94 22.00 31.99
N ARG A 82 33.77 22.67 31.96
CA ARG A 82 32.46 22.04 32.24
C ARG A 82 31.70 21.68 30.97
N ILE A 83 31.75 22.53 29.95
CA ILE A 83 31.20 22.29 28.60
C ILE A 83 32.19 22.84 27.58
N SER A 84 32.50 22.04 26.57
CA SER A 84 33.34 22.44 25.45
C SER A 84 32.75 21.99 24.11
N VAL A 85 33.16 22.65 23.02
CA VAL A 85 32.83 22.19 21.67
C VAL A 85 33.62 20.92 21.39
N ALA A 86 32.90 19.83 21.17
CA ALA A 86 33.47 18.52 20.89
C ALA A 86 33.75 18.32 19.40
N ALA A 87 32.83 18.77 18.53
CA ALA A 87 32.98 18.64 17.09
C ALA A 87 32.31 19.80 16.34
N VAL A 88 32.95 20.23 15.26
CA VAL A 88 32.40 21.15 14.25
C VAL A 88 32.26 20.34 12.96
N ASN A 89 31.04 19.84 12.71
CA ASN A 89 30.74 18.90 11.63
C ASN A 89 30.34 19.59 10.32
N GLY A 90 29.84 20.82 10.41
CA GLY A 90 29.45 21.66 9.28
C GLY A 90 29.17 23.10 9.73
N PRO A 91 28.86 24.02 8.80
CA PRO A 91 28.59 25.42 9.08
C PRO A 91 27.49 25.65 10.12
N SER A 92 26.51 24.75 10.17
CA SER A 92 25.38 24.76 11.11
C SER A 92 25.26 23.49 11.95
N SER A 93 26.31 22.69 12.06
CA SER A 93 26.27 21.38 12.74
C SER A 93 27.42 21.26 13.74
N VAL A 94 27.12 21.47 15.02
CA VAL A 94 28.11 21.48 16.11
C VAL A 94 27.69 20.53 17.22
N VAL A 95 28.66 19.85 17.84
CA VAL A 95 28.44 19.02 19.02
C VAL A 95 29.18 19.61 20.20
N VAL A 96 28.51 19.72 21.34
CA VAL A 96 29.14 20.06 22.63
C VAL A 96 29.19 18.84 23.53
N SER A 97 30.19 18.80 24.41
CA SER A 97 30.36 17.74 25.41
C SER A 97 30.73 18.33 26.76
N GLY A 98 30.36 17.66 27.83
CA GLY A 98 30.60 18.17 29.18
C GLY A 98 29.88 17.40 30.27
N GLU A 99 29.85 18.01 31.45
CA GLU A 99 29.15 17.49 32.63
C GLU A 99 27.66 17.32 32.37
N VAL A 100 27.06 16.29 32.98
CA VAL A 100 25.63 15.97 32.83
C VAL A 100 24.74 17.18 33.15
N GLN A 101 24.93 17.78 34.33
CA GLN A 101 24.14 18.93 34.78
C GLN A 101 24.32 20.15 33.88
N ALA A 102 25.54 20.45 33.47
CA ALA A 102 25.81 21.62 32.63
C ALA A 102 25.12 21.46 31.25
N LEU A 103 25.13 20.26 30.67
CA LEU A 103 24.43 19.97 29.43
C LEU A 103 22.90 20.01 29.56
N GLU A 104 22.34 19.63 30.71
CA GLU A 104 20.90 19.79 30.99
C GLU A 104 20.50 21.26 31.04
N GLU A 105 21.29 22.09 31.73
CA GLU A 105 21.08 23.54 31.79
C GLU A 105 21.21 24.19 30.40
N PHE A 106 22.18 23.74 29.60
CA PHE A 106 22.38 24.20 28.22
C PHE A 106 21.22 23.79 27.29
N LEU A 107 20.71 22.55 27.40
CA LEU A 107 19.55 22.09 26.64
C LEU A 107 18.30 22.92 26.97
N ALA A 108 18.04 23.17 28.25
CA ALA A 108 16.94 24.03 28.68
C ALA A 108 17.11 25.48 28.19
N ALA A 109 18.35 25.98 28.09
CA ALA A 109 18.62 27.28 27.50
C ALA A 109 18.33 27.31 26.00
N CYS A 110 18.77 26.29 25.26
CA CYS A 110 18.47 26.17 23.83
C CYS A 110 16.96 26.10 23.57
N GLU A 111 16.22 25.31 24.36
CA GLU A 111 14.77 25.19 24.23
C GLU A 111 14.05 26.53 24.46
N ARG A 112 14.45 27.29 25.49
CA ARG A 112 13.92 28.64 25.75
C ARG A 112 14.15 29.61 24.59
N ASP A 113 15.27 29.47 23.89
CA ASP A 113 15.65 30.32 22.77
C ASP A 113 15.16 29.78 21.41
N GLY A 114 14.39 28.68 21.39
CA GLY A 114 13.85 28.07 20.18
C GLY A 114 14.87 27.27 19.35
N VAL A 115 16.04 26.94 19.91
CA VAL A 115 17.09 26.16 19.25
C VAL A 115 16.85 24.66 19.49
N ARG A 116 16.69 23.89 18.40
CA ARG A 116 16.42 22.43 18.45
C ARG A 116 17.68 21.60 18.73
N ALA A 117 18.28 21.77 19.91
CA ALA A 117 19.40 20.95 20.36
C ALA A 117 18.94 19.55 20.80
N LYS A 118 19.73 18.50 20.53
CA LYS A 118 19.39 17.09 20.79
C LYS A 118 20.50 16.35 21.52
N ARG A 119 20.14 15.62 22.59
CA ARG A 119 21.08 14.73 23.31
C ARG A 119 21.55 13.59 22.40
N ILE A 120 22.84 13.29 22.43
CA ILE A 120 23.43 12.11 21.78
C ILE A 120 23.47 10.99 22.82
N ALA A 121 23.11 9.76 22.41
CA ALA A 121 23.07 8.59 23.29
C ALA A 121 24.49 8.09 23.65
N VAL A 122 25.21 8.89 24.44
CA VAL A 122 26.51 8.61 25.04
C VAL A 122 26.52 9.16 26.47
N ASP A 123 27.15 8.42 27.38
CA ASP A 123 27.20 8.70 28.81
C ASP A 123 28.58 9.21 29.27
N TYR A 124 29.43 9.62 28.33
CA TYR A 124 30.75 10.21 28.59
C TYR A 124 30.97 11.47 27.70
N ALA A 125 31.84 12.37 28.15
CA ALA A 125 32.18 13.60 27.43
C ALA A 125 33.53 13.51 26.71
N SER A 126 33.56 12.88 25.52
CA SER A 126 34.75 12.93 24.65
C SER A 126 35.00 14.32 24.07
N HIS A 127 36.26 14.62 23.75
CA HIS A 127 36.72 15.91 23.24
C HIS A 127 36.55 17.07 24.22
N SER A 128 36.66 16.76 25.51
CA SER A 128 36.51 17.70 26.63
C SER A 128 37.65 17.57 27.65
N ALA A 129 37.71 18.49 28.60
CA ALA A 129 38.66 18.44 29.71
C ALA A 129 38.60 17.13 30.52
N GLN A 130 37.45 16.45 30.58
CA GLN A 130 37.32 15.18 31.30
C GLN A 130 38.25 14.09 30.77
N VAL A 131 38.63 14.15 29.49
CA VAL A 131 39.55 13.18 28.87
C VAL A 131 40.96 13.25 29.47
N GLU A 132 41.34 14.34 30.14
CA GLU A 132 42.64 14.42 30.85
C GLU A 132 42.81 13.30 31.90
N LEU A 133 41.71 12.78 32.46
CA LEU A 133 41.73 11.64 33.38
C LEU A 133 42.31 10.37 32.75
N LEU A 134 42.29 10.25 31.42
CA LEU A 134 42.77 9.09 30.67
C LEU A 134 44.21 9.23 30.17
N ARG A 135 44.88 10.36 30.42
CA ARG A 135 46.19 10.67 29.81
C ARG A 135 47.24 9.59 30.07
N GLU A 136 47.54 9.33 31.35
CA GLU A 136 48.60 8.40 31.73
C GLU A 136 48.26 6.95 31.32
N GLU A 137 46.98 6.59 31.39
CA GLU A 137 46.51 5.25 31.03
C GLU A 137 46.62 5.02 29.51
N LEU A 138 46.17 5.96 28.67
CA LEU A 138 46.27 5.84 27.22
C LEU A 138 47.71 5.87 26.72
N ASP A 139 48.58 6.68 27.32
CA ASP A 139 50.01 6.69 26.98
C ASP A 139 50.65 5.31 27.23
N THR A 140 50.25 4.64 28.31
CA THR A 140 50.75 3.30 28.65
C THR A 140 50.14 2.21 27.76
N LEU A 141 48.82 2.20 27.61
CA LEU A 141 48.08 1.18 26.85
C LEU A 141 48.44 1.19 25.36
N LEU A 142 48.68 2.38 24.80
CA LEU A 142 48.94 2.55 23.37
C LEU A 142 50.43 2.64 23.03
N ALA A 143 51.34 2.62 24.00
CA ALA A 143 52.79 2.59 23.75
C ALA A 143 53.26 1.52 22.75
N PRO A 144 52.65 0.31 22.67
CA PRO A 144 53.08 -0.73 21.73
C PRO A 144 52.74 -0.50 20.24
N ILE A 145 51.90 0.48 19.90
CA ILE A 145 51.53 0.71 18.49
C ILE A 145 52.72 1.20 17.67
N ALA A 146 52.78 0.81 16.40
CA ALA A 146 53.89 1.19 15.50
C ALA A 146 53.38 1.93 14.25
N PRO A 147 53.11 3.24 14.33
CA PRO A 147 52.66 4.03 13.19
C PRO A 147 53.74 4.11 12.11
N ARG A 148 53.32 4.03 10.85
CA ARG A 148 54.19 4.04 9.66
C ARG A 148 53.89 5.25 8.79
N ALA A 149 54.75 5.47 7.79
CA ALA A 149 54.52 6.50 6.78
C ALA A 149 53.19 6.25 6.03
N ALA A 150 52.44 7.32 5.78
CA ALA A 150 51.16 7.27 5.10
C ALA A 150 51.32 6.86 3.63
N GLY A 151 50.63 5.78 3.22
CA GLY A 151 50.51 5.36 1.83
C GLY A 151 49.38 6.06 1.07
N VAL A 152 48.41 6.64 1.79
CA VAL A 152 47.39 7.56 1.26
C VAL A 152 47.47 8.85 2.09
N PRO A 153 47.43 10.04 1.46
CA PRO A 153 47.43 11.31 2.19
C PRO A 153 46.36 11.35 3.29
N PHE A 154 46.76 11.70 4.51
CA PHE A 154 45.87 11.78 5.66
C PHE A 154 45.84 13.22 6.17
N LEU A 155 44.65 13.83 6.24
CA LEU A 155 44.45 15.16 6.79
C LEU A 155 43.74 15.02 8.15
N SER A 156 44.43 15.42 9.22
CA SER A 156 43.92 15.27 10.58
C SER A 156 42.81 16.27 10.86
N THR A 157 41.67 15.80 11.37
CA THR A 157 40.59 16.67 11.86
C THR A 157 40.90 17.27 13.23
N VAL A 158 41.99 16.85 13.88
CA VAL A 158 42.44 17.38 15.16
C VAL A 158 43.34 18.60 14.95
N THR A 159 44.27 18.53 13.99
CA THR A 159 45.21 19.63 13.70
C THR A 159 44.76 20.51 12.54
N GLY A 160 43.94 19.98 11.63
CA GLY A 160 43.61 20.61 10.35
C GLY A 160 44.79 20.60 9.37
N GLU A 161 45.78 19.73 9.58
CA GLU A 161 47.03 19.66 8.82
C GLU A 161 47.28 18.25 8.28
N TRP A 162 48.05 18.16 7.19
CA TRP A 162 48.48 16.90 6.60
C TRP A 162 49.50 16.22 7.53
N VAL A 163 49.40 14.91 7.71
CA VAL A 163 50.30 14.12 8.56
C VAL A 163 51.11 13.14 7.71
N GLU A 164 52.36 12.92 8.11
CA GLU A 164 53.29 11.98 7.46
C GLU A 164 53.10 10.54 7.97
N GLY A 165 52.61 10.37 9.19
CA GLY A 165 52.15 9.09 9.75
C GLY A 165 52.81 8.67 11.06
N PRO A 166 54.15 8.66 11.21
CA PRO A 166 54.83 8.27 12.45
C PRO A 166 54.40 9.05 13.70
N GLU A 167 53.88 10.26 13.53
CA GLU A 167 53.36 11.11 14.59
C GLU A 167 51.98 10.68 15.15
N LEU A 168 51.31 9.68 14.56
CA LEU A 168 50.05 9.10 15.07
C LEU A 168 50.30 8.09 16.19
N ASP A 169 51.13 8.49 17.16
CA ASP A 169 51.52 7.72 18.34
C ASP A 169 50.45 7.72 19.46
N ALA A 170 50.75 7.09 20.60
CA ALA A 170 49.88 7.07 21.77
C ALA A 170 49.42 8.48 22.18
N GLY A 171 50.35 9.45 22.16
CA GLY A 171 50.07 10.84 22.48
C GLY A 171 49.12 11.50 21.47
N TYR A 172 49.20 11.14 20.18
CA TYR A 172 48.21 11.57 19.19
C TYR A 172 46.83 11.02 19.48
N TRP A 173 46.69 9.74 19.79
CA TRP A 173 45.37 9.15 20.05
C TRP A 173 44.71 9.69 21.32
N PHE A 174 45.52 10.05 22.33
CA PHE A 174 45.05 10.87 23.44
C PHE A 174 44.56 12.25 22.97
N ARG A 175 45.35 12.98 22.17
CA ARG A 175 44.96 14.30 21.63
C ARG A 175 43.69 14.21 20.78
N ASN A 176 43.55 13.18 19.96
CA ASN A 176 42.37 12.89 19.15
C ASN A 176 41.12 12.60 20.00
N LEU A 177 41.26 12.04 21.20
CA LEU A 177 40.15 11.89 22.13
C LEU A 177 39.85 13.19 22.90
N ARG A 178 40.86 14.05 23.11
CA ARG A 178 40.78 15.23 23.97
C ARG A 178 40.36 16.51 23.25
N ARG A 179 40.79 16.71 22.01
CA ARG A 179 40.65 17.98 21.28
C ARG A 179 39.42 17.97 20.40
N THR A 180 38.88 19.16 20.12
CA THR A 180 37.75 19.35 19.20
C THR A 180 38.04 18.76 17.82
N VAL A 181 37.03 18.09 17.25
CA VAL A 181 37.05 17.57 15.88
C VAL A 181 36.66 18.68 14.90
N GLU A 182 37.58 19.11 14.05
CA GLU A 182 37.41 20.21 13.09
C GLU A 182 37.11 19.67 11.67
N LEU A 183 36.02 18.89 11.53
CA LEU A 183 35.65 18.24 10.27
C LEU A 183 35.27 19.25 9.18
N GLU A 184 34.55 20.31 9.53
CA GLU A 184 34.15 21.39 8.61
C GLU A 184 35.38 22.07 8.00
N ARG A 185 36.32 22.50 8.84
CA ARG A 185 37.57 23.15 8.41
C ARG A 185 38.40 22.24 7.50
N THR A 186 38.46 20.96 7.86
CA THR A 186 39.16 19.92 7.11
C THR A 186 38.52 19.73 5.73
N THR A 187 37.19 19.71 5.67
CA THR A 187 36.43 19.58 4.41
C THR A 187 36.65 20.78 3.50
N ARG A 188 36.63 22.02 4.04
CA ARG A 188 36.97 23.23 3.26
C ARG A 188 38.39 23.19 2.71
N THR A 189 39.34 22.75 3.53
CA THR A 189 40.75 22.61 3.13
C THR A 189 40.91 21.66 1.94
N LEU A 190 40.15 20.56 1.90
CA LEU A 190 40.14 19.64 0.77
C LEU A 190 39.43 20.22 -0.46
N LEU A 191 38.29 20.90 -0.28
CA LEU A 191 37.60 21.59 -1.37
C LEU A 191 38.49 22.64 -2.05
N ASP A 192 39.23 23.43 -1.27
CA ASP A 192 40.16 24.44 -1.78
C ASP A 192 41.37 23.83 -2.50
N GLN A 193 41.74 22.59 -2.16
CA GLN A 193 42.76 21.81 -2.85
C GLN A 193 42.23 21.05 -4.08
N GLY A 194 40.94 21.20 -4.41
CA GLY A 194 40.34 20.66 -5.62
C GLY A 194 39.77 19.25 -5.49
N PHE A 195 39.59 18.72 -4.28
CA PHE A 195 38.89 17.46 -4.07
C PHE A 195 37.38 17.66 -4.31
N GLY A 196 36.82 16.95 -5.29
CA GLY A 196 35.43 17.13 -5.75
C GLY A 196 34.46 15.98 -5.43
N VAL A 197 34.92 14.90 -4.81
CA VAL A 197 34.07 13.76 -4.42
C VAL A 197 34.47 13.25 -3.03
N PHE A 198 33.50 13.19 -2.12
CA PHE A 198 33.65 12.70 -0.76
C PHE A 198 32.78 11.45 -0.57
N ILE A 199 33.39 10.34 -0.17
CA ILE A 199 32.70 9.06 0.06
C ILE A 199 32.82 8.69 1.54
N GLU A 200 31.69 8.62 2.23
CA GLU A 200 31.65 8.14 3.61
C GLU A 200 31.67 6.60 3.64
N SER A 201 32.75 6.03 4.16
CA SER A 201 32.93 4.58 4.29
C SER A 201 32.29 4.03 5.58
N SER A 202 30.96 4.02 5.62
CA SER A 202 30.17 3.61 6.79
C SER A 202 29.00 2.70 6.41
N PRO A 203 28.51 1.85 7.35
CA PRO A 203 27.29 1.07 7.15
C PRO A 203 26.02 1.96 7.08
N HIS A 204 26.14 3.22 7.53
CA HIS A 204 25.09 4.22 7.45
C HIS A 204 25.72 5.62 7.51
N PRO A 205 25.47 6.50 6.53
CA PRO A 205 26.03 7.84 6.49
C PRO A 205 25.44 8.71 7.60
N VAL A 206 26.32 9.38 8.35
CA VAL A 206 25.92 10.36 9.37
C VAL A 206 26.65 11.69 9.21
N LEU A 207 27.74 11.72 8.44
CA LEU A 207 28.55 12.92 8.21
C LEU A 207 28.17 13.63 6.91
N THR A 208 27.49 12.93 5.99
CA THR A 208 27.14 13.47 4.66
C THR A 208 26.40 14.80 4.72
N VAL A 209 25.52 15.01 5.71
CA VAL A 209 24.80 16.27 5.89
C VAL A 209 25.75 17.43 6.16
N GLY A 210 26.66 17.30 7.14
CA GLY A 210 27.61 18.35 7.48
C GLY A 210 28.63 18.63 6.37
N LEU A 211 29.06 17.58 5.64
CA LEU A 211 29.89 17.74 4.45
C LEU A 211 29.13 18.49 3.34
N GLN A 212 27.88 18.13 3.08
CA GLN A 212 27.04 18.77 2.05
C GLN A 212 26.80 20.26 2.38
N GLU A 213 26.48 20.59 3.63
CA GLU A 213 26.37 21.99 4.08
C GLU A 213 27.68 22.76 3.84
N THR A 214 28.83 22.13 4.11
CA THR A 214 30.14 22.76 3.88
C THR A 214 30.39 23.00 2.38
N VAL A 215 30.05 22.04 1.52
CA VAL A 215 30.16 22.17 0.06
C VAL A 215 29.32 23.35 -0.42
N GLU A 216 28.05 23.40 -0.01
CA GLU A 216 27.11 24.46 -0.38
C GLU A 216 27.59 25.85 0.07
N ASP A 217 28.06 25.96 1.32
CA ASP A 217 28.56 27.23 1.86
C ASP A 217 29.83 27.73 1.16
N THR A 218 30.68 26.83 0.64
CA THR A 218 31.85 27.23 -0.18
C THR A 218 31.49 27.64 -1.61
N GLY A 219 30.27 27.35 -2.08
CA GLY A 219 29.85 27.58 -3.47
C GLY A 219 30.62 26.75 -4.51
N ARG A 220 31.27 25.66 -4.08
CA ARG A 220 32.01 24.74 -4.96
C ARG A 220 31.09 23.61 -5.44
N GLU A 221 31.36 23.07 -6.62
CA GLU A 221 30.72 21.82 -7.06
C GLU A 221 31.51 20.61 -6.53
N ALA A 222 30.93 19.87 -5.60
CA ALA A 222 31.46 18.60 -5.13
C ALA A 222 30.30 17.63 -4.81
N ALA A 223 30.57 16.33 -4.91
CA ALA A 223 29.61 15.27 -4.58
C ALA A 223 29.92 14.66 -3.20
N VAL A 224 28.89 14.41 -2.41
CA VAL A 224 28.98 13.74 -1.10
C VAL A 224 28.13 12.47 -1.14
N LEU A 225 28.75 11.31 -0.91
CA LEU A 225 28.14 9.99 -1.10
C LEU A 225 28.32 9.12 0.15
N GLY A 226 27.37 8.19 0.39
CA GLY A 226 27.47 7.16 1.42
C GLY A 226 27.74 5.78 0.81
N SER A 227 28.42 4.90 1.55
CA SER A 227 28.70 3.54 1.08
C SER A 227 27.50 2.60 1.17
N LEU A 228 26.85 2.57 2.33
CA LEU A 228 25.66 1.75 2.62
C LEU A 228 24.63 2.57 3.42
N ARG A 229 23.43 2.04 3.63
CA ARG A 229 22.40 2.66 4.48
C ARG A 229 21.83 1.64 5.47
N ARG A 230 21.49 2.09 6.68
CA ARG A 230 20.85 1.24 7.70
C ARG A 230 19.55 0.67 7.15
N GLY A 231 19.33 -0.64 7.30
CA GLY A 231 18.16 -1.34 6.74
C GLY A 231 18.28 -1.72 5.26
N GLU A 232 19.28 -1.19 4.55
CA GLU A 232 19.57 -1.46 3.13
C GLU A 232 21.03 -1.96 2.97
N GLY A 233 21.53 -2.72 3.93
CA GLY A 233 22.88 -3.28 3.88
C GLY A 233 22.97 -4.40 2.85
N GLY A 234 23.84 -4.27 1.85
CA GLY A 234 24.02 -5.31 0.83
C GLY A 234 24.75 -4.83 -0.42
N LEU A 235 25.05 -5.77 -1.32
CA LEU A 235 25.71 -5.46 -2.60
C LEU A 235 24.89 -4.55 -3.50
N GLU A 236 23.56 -4.62 -3.44
CA GLU A 236 22.67 -3.76 -4.24
C GLU A 236 22.83 -2.27 -3.91
N ARG A 237 22.74 -1.90 -2.63
CA ARG A 237 22.98 -0.51 -2.19
C ARG A 237 24.41 -0.06 -2.50
N PHE A 238 25.39 -0.95 -2.37
CA PHE A 238 26.77 -0.65 -2.73
C PHE A 238 26.94 -0.42 -4.24
N TRP A 239 26.31 -1.23 -5.10
CA TRP A 239 26.31 -1.02 -6.56
C TRP A 239 25.65 0.29 -6.95
N LEU A 240 24.57 0.68 -6.26
CA LEU A 240 23.95 1.99 -6.47
C LEU A 240 24.93 3.12 -6.12
N SER A 241 25.60 3.04 -4.96
CA SER A 241 26.63 4.01 -4.58
C SER A 241 27.82 4.04 -5.56
N LEU A 242 28.23 2.90 -6.12
CA LEU A 242 29.24 2.84 -7.18
C LEU A 242 28.76 3.54 -8.46
N GLY A 243 27.50 3.34 -8.85
CA GLY A 243 26.89 4.03 -9.98
C GLY A 243 26.82 5.54 -9.77
N GLU A 244 26.39 5.99 -8.59
CA GLU A 244 26.39 7.41 -8.20
C GLU A 244 27.80 8.01 -8.30
N ALA A 245 28.82 7.32 -7.79
CA ALA A 245 30.22 7.74 -7.90
C ALA A 245 30.67 7.83 -9.37
N TYR A 246 30.35 6.82 -10.18
CA TYR A 246 30.72 6.77 -11.60
C TYR A 246 30.13 7.94 -12.41
N VAL A 247 28.84 8.25 -12.20
CA VAL A 247 28.17 9.38 -12.87
C VAL A 247 28.76 10.73 -12.45
N ARG A 248 29.37 10.82 -11.26
CA ARG A 248 30.10 12.00 -10.78
C ARG A 248 31.57 12.04 -11.22
N GLY A 249 31.96 11.15 -12.13
CA GLY A 249 33.30 11.12 -12.75
C GLY A 249 34.34 10.30 -11.99
N VAL A 250 33.94 9.53 -10.96
CA VAL A 250 34.85 8.58 -10.30
C VAL A 250 35.10 7.41 -11.24
N THR A 251 36.37 7.07 -11.44
CA THR A 251 36.73 5.89 -12.24
C THR A 251 36.44 4.62 -11.44
N VAL A 252 35.62 3.74 -12.02
CA VAL A 252 35.28 2.42 -11.47
C VAL A 252 35.85 1.34 -12.39
N ASP A 253 36.49 0.33 -11.81
CA ASP A 253 36.96 -0.85 -12.53
C ASP A 253 35.80 -1.84 -12.69
N TRP A 254 35.00 -1.64 -13.73
CA TRP A 254 33.86 -2.50 -14.03
C TRP A 254 34.26 -3.94 -14.38
N ASP A 255 35.50 -4.17 -14.84
CA ASP A 255 35.97 -5.53 -15.13
C ASP A 255 36.22 -6.30 -13.83
N ALA A 256 36.77 -5.63 -12.81
CA ALA A 256 36.90 -6.20 -11.47
C ALA A 256 35.53 -6.42 -10.80
N VAL A 257 34.61 -5.44 -10.91
CA VAL A 257 33.27 -5.52 -10.31
C VAL A 257 32.46 -6.70 -10.87
N PHE A 258 32.55 -6.96 -12.17
CA PHE A 258 31.80 -8.02 -12.83
C PHE A 258 32.60 -9.31 -13.06
N ALA A 259 33.80 -9.43 -12.48
CA ALA A 259 34.61 -10.64 -12.60
C ALA A 259 33.82 -11.88 -12.14
N GLY A 260 33.75 -12.91 -12.98
CA GLY A 260 33.08 -14.17 -12.67
C GLY A 260 31.54 -14.16 -12.74
N THR A 261 30.90 -13.02 -13.05
CA THR A 261 29.43 -12.93 -13.16
C THR A 261 28.91 -13.28 -14.56
N GLY A 262 29.79 -13.30 -15.57
CA GLY A 262 29.42 -13.48 -16.97
C GLY A 262 28.85 -12.22 -17.64
N ALA A 263 28.91 -11.06 -16.98
CA ALA A 263 28.46 -9.80 -17.57
C ALA A 263 29.28 -9.45 -18.82
N GLN A 264 28.60 -8.90 -19.83
CA GLN A 264 29.21 -8.48 -21.09
C GLN A 264 29.00 -6.98 -21.28
N ARG A 265 30.06 -6.26 -21.65
CA ARG A 265 29.93 -4.87 -22.11
C ARG A 265 29.20 -4.90 -23.46
N VAL A 266 28.03 -4.28 -23.51
CA VAL A 266 27.27 -4.07 -24.73
C VAL A 266 27.51 -2.66 -25.22
N ASP A 267 27.64 -2.47 -26.54
CA ASP A 267 27.70 -1.13 -27.12
C ASP A 267 26.41 -0.39 -26.75
N LEU A 268 26.56 0.85 -26.26
CA LEU A 268 25.42 1.75 -26.16
C LEU A 268 24.87 1.91 -27.58
N PRO A 269 23.58 1.59 -27.82
CA PRO A 269 23.00 1.76 -29.14
C PRO A 269 23.24 3.19 -29.64
N THR A 270 23.73 3.36 -30.87
CA THR A 270 23.87 4.69 -31.52
C THR A 270 22.52 5.40 -31.73
N TYR A 271 21.44 4.73 -31.33
CA TYR A 271 20.07 5.19 -31.21
C TYR A 271 19.46 4.43 -30.03
N ALA A 272 19.01 5.10 -28.97
CA ALA A 272 18.61 4.46 -27.71
C ALA A 272 17.40 3.52 -27.86
N PHE A 273 17.66 2.26 -28.22
CA PHE A 273 16.69 1.18 -28.15
C PHE A 273 16.75 0.58 -26.74
N GLN A 274 16.01 1.19 -25.82
CA GLN A 274 15.40 0.42 -24.76
C GLN A 274 14.39 -0.54 -25.42
N SER A 275 14.38 -1.79 -25.00
CA SER A 275 13.32 -2.76 -25.29
C SER A 275 12.03 -2.38 -24.55
N GLN A 276 11.64 -1.10 -24.60
CA GLN A 276 10.44 -0.55 -24.01
C GLN A 276 9.78 0.39 -25.02
N ARG A 277 8.46 0.46 -24.90
CA ARG A 277 7.56 1.15 -25.82
C ARG A 277 7.84 2.66 -25.78
N PHE A 278 8.55 3.18 -26.77
CA PHE A 278 8.83 4.62 -26.93
C PHE A 278 7.67 5.32 -27.66
N TRP A 279 6.51 5.41 -27.01
CA TRP A 279 5.69 6.60 -27.20
C TRP A 279 6.17 7.58 -26.14
N PRO A 280 6.44 8.86 -26.46
CA PRO A 280 6.69 9.84 -25.43
C PRO A 280 5.44 9.90 -24.55
N GLU A 281 5.50 9.24 -23.39
CA GLU A 281 4.64 9.59 -22.28
C GLU A 281 5.05 11.03 -21.95
N ALA A 282 4.10 11.95 -22.13
CA ALA A 282 4.31 13.31 -21.69
C ALA A 282 4.83 13.21 -20.25
N ALA A 283 5.99 13.81 -19.98
CA ALA A 283 6.42 14.03 -18.61
C ALA A 283 5.17 14.55 -17.88
N PRO A 284 4.76 13.96 -16.73
CA PRO A 284 3.70 14.55 -15.95
C PRO A 284 4.13 15.99 -15.79
N VAL A 285 3.39 16.88 -16.46
CA VAL A 285 3.48 18.29 -16.15
C VAL A 285 3.12 18.28 -14.69
N ASP A 286 4.13 18.51 -13.85
CA ASP A 286 3.89 18.85 -12.46
C ASP A 286 2.73 19.83 -12.56
N ALA A 287 1.57 19.40 -12.08
CA ALA A 287 0.55 20.37 -11.75
C ALA A 287 1.24 21.12 -10.62
N GLU A 288 2.01 22.15 -11.00
CA GLU A 288 2.44 23.21 -10.13
C GLU A 288 1.22 23.44 -9.25
N ALA A 289 1.38 23.19 -7.96
CA ALA A 289 0.43 23.69 -7.00
C ALA A 289 0.13 25.12 -7.46
N PRO A 290 -1.15 25.50 -7.66
CA PRO A 290 -1.48 26.79 -8.24
C PRO A 290 -0.62 27.81 -7.51
N PRO A 291 0.18 28.61 -8.25
CA PRO A 291 1.13 29.52 -7.63
C PRO A 291 0.36 30.25 -6.55
N ALA A 292 0.83 30.15 -5.29
CA ALA A 292 0.12 30.68 -4.13
C ALA A 292 -0.47 32.02 -4.53
N GLU A 293 -1.81 32.11 -4.60
CA GLU A 293 -2.50 33.21 -5.28
C GLU A 293 -1.84 34.51 -4.83
N ASN A 294 -1.18 35.18 -5.77
CA ASN A 294 -0.47 36.41 -5.45
C ASN A 294 -1.50 37.33 -4.78
N ALA A 295 -1.19 37.95 -3.64
CA ALA A 295 -2.21 38.64 -2.85
C ALA A 295 -2.95 39.75 -3.63
N LEU A 296 -2.36 40.21 -4.74
CA LEU A 296 -2.95 41.11 -5.73
C LEU A 296 -3.99 40.41 -6.63
N ASP A 297 -3.72 39.19 -7.09
CA ASP A 297 -4.67 38.38 -7.89
C ASP A 297 -5.90 38.02 -7.07
N ALA A 298 -5.72 37.65 -5.79
CA ALA A 298 -6.82 37.34 -4.88
C ALA A 298 -7.75 38.56 -4.71
N ARG A 299 -7.19 39.76 -4.47
CA ARG A 299 -7.97 41.01 -4.33
C ARG A 299 -8.71 41.39 -5.61
N PHE A 300 -8.07 41.24 -6.76
CA PHE A 300 -8.69 41.49 -8.07
C PHE A 300 -9.90 40.56 -8.29
N TRP A 301 -9.72 39.25 -8.11
CA TRP A 301 -10.80 38.29 -8.33
C TRP A 301 -11.92 38.40 -7.29
N ASP A 302 -11.61 38.73 -6.04
CA ASP A 302 -12.60 39.01 -4.99
C ASP A 302 -13.51 40.20 -5.34
N ALA A 303 -12.96 41.24 -5.97
CA ALA A 303 -13.74 42.38 -6.46
C ALA A 303 -14.61 42.01 -7.67
N VAL A 304 -14.09 41.18 -8.58
CA VAL A 304 -14.84 40.66 -9.74
C VAL A 304 -16.03 39.81 -9.28
N GLU A 305 -15.84 38.90 -8.33
CA GLU A 305 -16.90 38.00 -7.86
C GLU A 305 -18.01 38.70 -7.08
N ARG A 306 -17.68 39.75 -6.31
CA ARG A 306 -18.65 40.58 -5.59
C ARG A 306 -19.33 41.64 -6.47
N GLU A 307 -18.95 41.71 -7.75
CA GLU A 307 -19.36 42.76 -8.68
C GLU A 307 -19.13 44.17 -8.09
N ASP A 308 -18.02 44.34 -7.35
CA ASP A 308 -17.62 45.58 -6.71
C ASP A 308 -16.77 46.44 -7.65
N VAL A 309 -17.43 47.37 -8.35
CA VAL A 309 -16.79 48.29 -9.30
C VAL A 309 -15.75 49.19 -8.63
N THR A 310 -15.95 49.57 -7.36
CA THR A 310 -15.04 50.47 -6.64
C THR A 310 -13.76 49.75 -6.27
N ALA A 311 -13.88 48.56 -5.66
CA ALA A 311 -12.73 47.74 -5.30
C ALA A 311 -11.93 47.28 -6.54
N LEU A 312 -12.61 47.02 -7.66
CA LEU A 312 -11.96 46.67 -8.91
C LEU A 312 -11.20 47.85 -9.54
N ALA A 313 -11.77 49.06 -9.48
CA ALA A 313 -11.12 50.27 -9.97
C ALA A 313 -9.85 50.60 -9.17
N GLU A 314 -9.88 50.40 -7.85
CA GLU A 314 -8.72 50.53 -6.97
C GLU A 314 -7.64 49.47 -7.29
N ALA A 315 -8.03 48.21 -7.49
CA ALA A 315 -7.10 47.12 -7.82
C ALA A 315 -6.40 47.33 -9.18
N LEU A 316 -7.07 47.97 -10.14
CA LEU A 316 -6.55 48.26 -11.48
C LEU A 316 -5.95 49.67 -11.63
N ALA A 317 -5.92 50.47 -10.56
CA ALA A 317 -5.43 51.85 -10.54
C ALA A 317 -6.12 52.78 -11.57
N PHE A 318 -7.44 52.65 -11.76
CA PHE A 318 -8.21 53.58 -12.59
C PHE A 318 -8.61 54.84 -11.79
N GLU A 319 -8.17 56.01 -12.26
CA GLU A 319 -8.37 57.29 -11.54
C GLU A 319 -9.46 58.19 -12.16
N THR A 320 -9.90 57.92 -13.39
CA THR A 320 -10.86 58.77 -14.11
C THR A 320 -12.30 58.24 -14.04
N PRO A 321 -13.32 59.09 -13.78
CA PRO A 321 -14.73 58.68 -13.69
C PRO A 321 -15.25 57.91 -14.91
N ASP A 322 -14.83 58.30 -16.13
CA ASP A 322 -15.27 57.65 -17.38
C ASP A 322 -14.73 56.21 -17.52
N ALA A 323 -13.52 55.94 -17.00
CA ALA A 323 -12.94 54.59 -16.99
C ALA A 323 -13.62 53.67 -15.96
N ILE A 324 -13.97 54.22 -14.78
CA ILE A 324 -14.69 53.49 -13.73
C ILE A 324 -16.11 53.11 -14.19
N GLN A 325 -16.79 54.02 -14.91
CA GLN A 325 -18.10 53.73 -15.49
C GLN A 325 -18.06 52.62 -16.55
N SER A 326 -16.97 52.55 -17.33
CA SER A 326 -16.76 51.51 -18.33
C SER A 326 -16.57 50.12 -17.69
N LEU A 327 -15.90 50.02 -16.54
CA LEU A 327 -15.77 48.76 -15.79
C LEU A 327 -17.14 48.21 -15.36
N GLY A 328 -18.06 49.07 -14.94
CA GLY A 328 -19.42 48.65 -14.54
C GLY A 328 -20.21 47.95 -15.65
N THR A 329 -19.87 48.18 -16.92
CA THR A 329 -20.52 47.50 -18.06
C THR A 329 -19.96 46.11 -18.37
N VAL A 330 -18.69 45.86 -18.03
CA VAL A 330 -17.98 44.59 -18.34
C VAL A 330 -17.95 43.65 -17.12
N LEU A 331 -18.06 44.21 -15.92
CA LEU A 331 -17.93 43.48 -14.66
C LEU A 331 -18.91 42.31 -14.49
N PRO A 332 -20.22 42.42 -14.79
CA PRO A 332 -21.13 41.27 -14.73
C PRO A 332 -20.71 40.15 -15.69
N GLY A 333 -20.17 40.49 -16.85
CA GLY A 333 -19.65 39.53 -17.83
C GLY A 333 -18.40 38.80 -17.32
N LEU A 334 -17.46 39.52 -16.71
CA LEU A 334 -16.26 38.94 -16.10
C LEU A 334 -16.58 38.09 -14.87
N SER A 335 -17.52 38.52 -14.03
CA SER A 335 -18.00 37.77 -12.88
C SER A 335 -18.67 36.46 -13.31
N SER A 336 -19.55 36.54 -14.33
CA SER A 336 -20.17 35.36 -14.93
C SER A 336 -19.12 34.41 -15.52
N TRP A 337 -18.15 34.93 -16.28
CA TRP A 337 -17.07 34.13 -16.87
C TRP A 337 -16.19 33.47 -15.80
N ARG A 338 -15.85 34.18 -14.72
CA ARG A 338 -15.02 33.64 -13.61
C ARG A 338 -15.76 32.54 -12.85
N ARG A 339 -17.05 32.74 -12.54
CA ARG A 339 -17.90 31.71 -11.92
C ARG A 339 -17.98 30.48 -12.80
N GLN A 340 -18.24 30.65 -14.10
CA GLN A 340 -18.29 29.55 -15.05
C GLN A 340 -16.95 28.83 -15.18
N SER A 341 -15.83 29.56 -15.24
CA SER A 341 -14.48 28.97 -15.33
C SER A 341 -14.11 28.17 -14.07
N ARG A 342 -14.49 28.65 -12.87
CA ARG A 342 -14.29 27.91 -11.61
C ARG A 342 -15.17 26.67 -11.55
N GLU A 343 -16.42 26.75 -12.02
CA GLU A 343 -17.32 25.61 -12.11
C GLU A 343 -16.79 24.55 -13.08
N GLU A 344 -16.34 24.96 -14.27
CA GLU A 344 -15.73 24.08 -15.27
C GLU A 344 -14.46 23.41 -14.73
N SER A 345 -13.58 24.16 -14.06
CA SER A 345 -12.37 23.63 -13.41
C SER A 345 -12.70 22.60 -12.31
N THR A 346 -13.73 22.89 -11.50
CA THR A 346 -14.18 21.96 -10.44
C THR A 346 -14.72 20.67 -11.05
N VAL A 347 -15.62 20.79 -12.02
CA VAL A 347 -16.20 19.66 -12.76
C VAL A 347 -15.11 18.86 -13.49
N ASP A 348 -14.11 19.53 -14.06
CA ASP A 348 -12.97 18.88 -14.71
C ASP A 348 -12.18 17.99 -13.74
N GLY A 349 -11.99 18.48 -12.51
CA GLY A 349 -11.33 17.75 -11.42
C GLY A 349 -12.03 16.47 -11.00
N TRP A 350 -13.32 16.32 -11.28
CA TRP A 350 -14.15 15.16 -10.91
C TRP A 350 -14.15 14.03 -11.93
N ARG A 351 -13.53 14.23 -13.11
CA ARG A 351 -13.69 13.32 -14.25
C ARG A 351 -12.53 12.34 -14.37
N TYR A 352 -12.89 11.06 -14.44
CA TYR A 352 -11.95 9.95 -14.57
C TYR A 352 -12.43 8.95 -15.61
N ARG A 353 -11.51 8.15 -16.14
CA ARG A 353 -11.80 7.06 -17.07
C ARG A 353 -10.93 5.84 -16.74
N VAL A 354 -11.50 4.67 -16.99
CA VAL A 354 -10.77 3.41 -16.95
C VAL A 354 -9.97 3.23 -18.25
N THR A 355 -8.70 2.90 -18.13
CA THR A 355 -7.84 2.54 -19.27
C THR A 355 -7.17 1.20 -19.01
N TRP A 356 -6.70 0.57 -20.09
CA TRP A 356 -6.01 -0.71 -20.06
C TRP A 356 -4.56 -0.51 -20.52
N LYS A 357 -3.62 -0.72 -19.61
CA LYS A 357 -2.18 -0.55 -19.85
C LYS A 357 -1.55 -1.90 -20.13
N ALA A 358 -0.61 -1.96 -21.07
CA ALA A 358 0.11 -3.20 -21.35
C ALA A 358 1.02 -3.56 -20.17
N LEU A 359 0.96 -4.81 -19.71
CA LEU A 359 1.83 -5.34 -18.67
C LEU A 359 2.96 -6.16 -19.32
N ALA A 360 4.19 -5.97 -18.84
CA ALA A 360 5.33 -6.78 -19.28
C ALA A 360 5.10 -8.24 -18.90
N GLU A 361 5.34 -9.16 -19.84
CA GLU A 361 5.14 -10.59 -19.58
C GLU A 361 6.22 -11.10 -18.63
N ALA A 362 5.79 -11.71 -17.53
CA ALA A 362 6.68 -12.43 -16.62
C ALA A 362 7.20 -13.72 -17.28
N ALA A 363 8.31 -14.25 -16.75
CA ALA A 363 8.83 -15.55 -17.16
C ALA A 363 7.77 -16.65 -17.00
N PRO A 364 7.78 -17.70 -17.82
CA PRO A 364 6.80 -18.78 -17.71
C PRO A 364 6.89 -19.45 -16.34
N THR A 365 5.84 -19.25 -15.54
CA THR A 365 5.65 -19.84 -14.22
C THR A 365 4.85 -21.13 -14.33
N ARG A 366 5.04 -22.03 -13.35
CA ARG A 366 4.25 -23.26 -13.21
C ARG A 366 3.31 -23.10 -12.03
N LEU A 367 2.15 -23.73 -12.12
CA LEU A 367 1.23 -23.85 -10.99
C LEU A 367 1.65 -25.01 -10.11
N SER A 368 1.39 -24.88 -8.81
CA SER A 368 1.55 -25.93 -7.80
C SER A 368 0.20 -26.30 -7.17
N GLY A 369 0.21 -27.45 -6.50
CA GLY A 369 -0.88 -27.91 -5.63
C GLY A 369 -2.20 -28.17 -6.33
N THR A 370 -3.25 -28.25 -5.51
CA THR A 370 -4.61 -28.58 -5.95
C THR A 370 -5.36 -27.33 -6.36
N TRP A 371 -5.98 -27.34 -7.54
CA TRP A 371 -6.80 -26.24 -8.03
C TRP A 371 -8.25 -26.69 -8.19
N LEU A 372 -9.17 -26.00 -7.50
CA LEU A 372 -10.61 -26.19 -7.73
C LEU A 372 -11.03 -25.38 -8.96
N VAL A 373 -11.64 -26.01 -9.95
CA VAL A 373 -12.09 -25.35 -11.18
C VAL A 373 -13.60 -25.51 -11.32
N ALA A 374 -14.34 -24.43 -11.12
CA ALA A 374 -15.79 -24.39 -11.26
C ALA A 374 -16.17 -24.17 -12.74
N VAL A 375 -16.87 -25.13 -13.33
CA VAL A 375 -17.23 -25.15 -14.75
C VAL A 375 -18.76 -25.25 -14.88
N PRO A 376 -19.41 -24.38 -15.66
CA PRO A 376 -20.83 -24.52 -15.91
C PRO A 376 -21.09 -25.79 -16.74
N GLU A 377 -22.16 -26.53 -16.42
CA GLU A 377 -22.51 -27.80 -17.07
C GLU A 377 -22.64 -27.64 -18.60
N THR A 378 -23.10 -26.48 -19.06
CA THR A 378 -23.23 -26.12 -20.48
C THR A 378 -21.90 -26.19 -21.25
N LEU A 379 -20.76 -26.12 -20.56
CA LEU A 379 -19.41 -26.19 -21.13
C LEU A 379 -18.70 -27.54 -20.92
N THR A 380 -19.41 -28.60 -20.48
CA THR A 380 -18.79 -29.93 -20.25
C THR A 380 -18.87 -30.89 -21.45
N GLY A 381 -19.48 -30.47 -22.57
CA GLY A 381 -19.66 -31.26 -23.80
C GLY A 381 -18.75 -30.84 -24.99
N PRO A 382 -19.02 -31.33 -26.22
CA PRO A 382 -18.22 -31.02 -27.42
C PRO A 382 -18.15 -29.54 -27.79
N ALA A 383 -19.08 -28.72 -27.28
CA ALA A 383 -19.11 -27.26 -27.44
C ALA A 383 -18.19 -26.52 -26.44
N GLY A 384 -17.66 -27.20 -25.43
CA GLY A 384 -16.84 -26.65 -24.35
C GLY A 384 -15.34 -26.58 -24.64
N ASP A 385 -14.93 -26.30 -25.88
CA ASP A 385 -13.52 -26.35 -26.28
C ASP A 385 -12.64 -25.43 -25.42
N THR A 386 -13.13 -24.23 -25.09
CA THR A 386 -12.43 -23.30 -24.19
C THR A 386 -12.24 -23.86 -22.78
N ALA A 387 -13.29 -24.42 -22.16
CA ALA A 387 -13.18 -24.97 -20.80
C ALA A 387 -12.25 -26.19 -20.77
N ALA A 388 -12.37 -27.08 -21.75
CA ALA A 388 -11.49 -28.23 -21.89
C ALA A 388 -10.03 -27.81 -22.14
N ALA A 389 -9.79 -26.77 -22.93
CA ALA A 389 -8.46 -26.24 -23.19
C ALA A 389 -7.85 -25.60 -21.92
N VAL A 390 -8.61 -24.81 -21.16
CA VAL A 390 -8.17 -24.26 -19.86
C VAL A 390 -7.78 -25.39 -18.90
N LEU A 391 -8.65 -26.38 -18.70
CA LEU A 391 -8.40 -27.50 -17.80
C LEU A 391 -7.14 -28.29 -18.19
N ARG A 392 -6.94 -28.58 -19.48
CA ARG A 392 -5.72 -29.22 -19.98
C ARG A 392 -4.48 -28.38 -19.69
N THR A 393 -4.51 -27.09 -20.05
CA THR A 393 -3.33 -26.22 -19.89
C THR A 393 -2.94 -26.06 -18.42
N LEU A 394 -3.90 -25.95 -17.50
CA LEU A 394 -3.61 -25.92 -16.06
C LEU A 394 -2.88 -27.20 -15.60
N ALA A 395 -3.38 -28.37 -16.02
CA ALA A 395 -2.78 -29.65 -15.69
C ALA A 395 -1.38 -29.83 -16.31
N GLU A 396 -1.21 -29.45 -17.58
CA GLU A 396 0.08 -29.47 -18.28
C GLU A 396 1.12 -28.53 -17.64
N ARG A 397 0.64 -27.47 -16.96
CA ARG A 397 1.48 -26.48 -16.27
C ARG A 397 1.63 -26.73 -14.77
N GLY A 398 1.22 -27.90 -14.27
CA GLY A 398 1.58 -28.41 -12.94
C GLY A 398 0.45 -28.44 -11.90
N ALA A 399 -0.73 -27.90 -12.21
CA ALA A 399 -1.86 -27.93 -11.27
C ALA A 399 -2.52 -29.31 -11.17
N ALA A 400 -2.80 -29.78 -9.96
CA ALA A 400 -3.67 -30.92 -9.71
C ALA A 400 -5.14 -30.45 -9.75
N VAL A 401 -5.74 -30.52 -10.94
CA VAL A 401 -7.09 -29.97 -11.19
C VAL A 401 -8.19 -30.86 -10.60
N ARG A 402 -9.12 -30.24 -9.87
CA ARG A 402 -10.37 -30.81 -9.36
C ARG A 402 -11.54 -30.00 -9.92
N THR A 403 -12.35 -30.62 -10.77
CA THR A 403 -13.45 -29.90 -11.46
C THR A 403 -14.74 -29.98 -10.65
N LEU A 404 -15.37 -28.82 -10.43
CA LEU A 404 -16.72 -28.69 -9.88
C LEU A 404 -17.67 -28.34 -11.04
N THR A 405 -18.53 -29.28 -11.44
CA THR A 405 -19.51 -29.02 -12.51
C THR A 405 -20.79 -28.46 -11.91
N ILE A 406 -21.25 -27.31 -12.39
CA ILE A 406 -22.40 -26.59 -11.82
C ILE A 406 -23.51 -26.50 -12.87
N ALA A 407 -24.65 -27.13 -12.58
CA ALA A 407 -25.83 -27.11 -13.43
C ALA A 407 -26.59 -25.79 -13.32
N ALA A 408 -27.20 -25.36 -14.42
CA ALA A 408 -28.08 -24.20 -14.43
C ALA A 408 -29.29 -24.45 -13.50
N GLY A 409 -29.46 -23.62 -12.48
CA GLY A 409 -30.53 -23.75 -11.47
C GLY A 409 -30.19 -24.60 -10.23
N VAL A 410 -29.01 -25.22 -10.16
CA VAL A 410 -28.52 -25.95 -8.94
C VAL A 410 -27.47 -25.13 -8.18
N ALA A 411 -27.32 -23.85 -8.53
CA ALA A 411 -26.45 -22.88 -7.87
C ALA A 411 -26.97 -22.44 -6.49
N HIS A 412 -27.41 -23.40 -5.67
CA HIS A 412 -27.77 -23.16 -4.28
C HIS A 412 -26.50 -23.25 -3.43
N ARG A 413 -26.31 -22.24 -2.58
CA ARG A 413 -25.19 -22.09 -1.64
C ARG A 413 -24.85 -23.43 -0.95
N ASP A 414 -25.81 -24.05 -0.29
CA ASP A 414 -25.62 -25.32 0.46
C ASP A 414 -25.11 -26.48 -0.41
N ALA A 415 -25.62 -26.61 -1.63
CA ALA A 415 -25.21 -27.68 -2.54
C ALA A 415 -23.78 -27.46 -3.04
N LEU A 416 -23.40 -26.21 -3.29
CA LEU A 416 -22.04 -25.84 -3.66
C LEU A 416 -21.07 -26.04 -2.49
N THR A 417 -21.47 -25.70 -1.27
CA THR A 417 -20.67 -25.93 -0.06
C THR A 417 -20.35 -27.41 0.09
N ALA A 418 -21.37 -28.28 0.04
CA ALA A 418 -21.17 -29.73 0.13
C ALA A 418 -20.30 -30.28 -1.02
N ALA A 419 -20.42 -29.73 -2.23
CA ALA A 419 -19.61 -30.13 -3.37
C ALA A 419 -18.14 -29.70 -3.23
N ILE A 420 -17.89 -28.52 -2.67
CA ILE A 420 -16.55 -28.01 -2.35
C ILE A 420 -15.90 -28.90 -1.27
N GLU A 421 -16.59 -29.14 -0.16
CA GLU A 421 -16.11 -29.98 0.95
C GLU A 421 -15.76 -31.39 0.47
N ALA A 422 -16.62 -31.99 -0.38
CA ALA A 422 -16.37 -33.30 -0.97
C ALA A 422 -15.15 -33.31 -1.92
N ALA A 423 -14.85 -32.19 -2.58
CA ALA A 423 -13.74 -32.08 -3.52
C ALA A 423 -12.39 -31.77 -2.83
N THR A 424 -12.40 -31.11 -1.67
CA THR A 424 -11.19 -30.77 -0.91
C THR A 424 -10.74 -31.89 0.03
N GLY A 425 -11.66 -32.70 0.58
CA GLY A 425 -11.32 -33.75 1.55
C GLY A 425 -10.75 -33.21 2.87
N GLU A 426 -10.34 -34.10 3.80
CA GLU A 426 -9.82 -33.70 5.13
C GLU A 426 -8.35 -33.23 5.13
N ASP A 427 -7.55 -33.57 4.10
CA ASP A 427 -6.08 -33.46 4.15
C ASP A 427 -5.43 -32.53 3.09
N THR A 428 -6.17 -31.84 2.21
CA THR A 428 -5.53 -30.96 1.20
C THR A 428 -6.32 -29.69 0.89
N ALA A 429 -5.93 -28.58 1.53
CA ALA A 429 -6.44 -27.26 1.17
C ALA A 429 -6.03 -26.91 -0.28
N PRO A 430 -6.95 -26.35 -1.09
CA PRO A 430 -6.62 -25.94 -2.45
C PRO A 430 -5.64 -24.75 -2.44
N GLU A 431 -4.81 -24.66 -3.46
CA GLU A 431 -3.84 -23.56 -3.65
C GLU A 431 -4.45 -22.41 -4.47
N GLY A 432 -5.52 -22.70 -5.22
CA GLY A 432 -6.29 -21.70 -5.95
C GLY A 432 -7.67 -22.21 -6.39
N VAL A 433 -8.58 -21.27 -6.64
CA VAL A 433 -9.90 -21.53 -7.20
C VAL A 433 -10.07 -20.75 -8.49
N LEU A 434 -10.49 -21.42 -9.57
CA LEU A 434 -10.76 -20.79 -10.86
C LEU A 434 -12.23 -21.00 -11.25
N SER A 435 -12.96 -19.91 -11.43
CA SER A 435 -14.37 -19.92 -11.84
C SER A 435 -14.51 -19.59 -13.33
N LEU A 436 -15.07 -20.52 -14.10
CA LEU A 436 -15.48 -20.32 -15.50
C LEU A 436 -17.00 -20.05 -15.61
N LEU A 437 -17.68 -19.84 -14.48
CA LEU A 437 -19.14 -19.77 -14.43
C LEU A 437 -19.71 -18.59 -15.22
N ALA A 438 -18.98 -17.49 -15.33
CA ALA A 438 -19.38 -16.33 -16.13
C ALA A 438 -19.59 -16.68 -17.61
N LEU A 439 -18.93 -17.73 -18.11
CA LEU A 439 -19.03 -18.18 -19.50
C LEU A 439 -20.31 -19.02 -19.76
N GLY A 440 -21.07 -19.33 -18.71
CA GLY A 440 -22.24 -20.22 -18.77
C GLY A 440 -23.52 -19.59 -19.32
N GLY A 441 -23.53 -18.28 -19.58
CA GLY A 441 -24.70 -17.53 -20.08
C GLY A 441 -25.74 -17.27 -18.98
N GLU A 442 -27.00 -17.59 -19.26
CA GLU A 442 -28.11 -17.32 -18.34
C GLU A 442 -27.89 -17.93 -16.94
N GLY A 443 -28.08 -17.14 -15.90
CA GLY A 443 -27.87 -17.56 -14.50
C GLY A 443 -26.40 -17.61 -14.05
N ALA A 444 -25.44 -17.28 -14.92
CA ALA A 444 -24.01 -17.27 -14.59
C ALA A 444 -23.67 -16.35 -13.40
N PHE A 445 -24.32 -15.19 -13.30
CA PHE A 445 -24.12 -14.29 -12.17
C PHE A 445 -24.52 -14.91 -10.83
N ALA A 446 -25.71 -15.52 -10.78
CA ALA A 446 -26.21 -16.18 -9.57
C ALA A 446 -25.29 -17.33 -9.15
N ALA A 447 -24.76 -18.10 -10.12
CA ALA A 447 -23.79 -19.15 -9.86
C ALA A 447 -22.44 -18.60 -9.33
N GLY A 448 -21.96 -17.48 -9.88
CA GLY A 448 -20.76 -16.81 -9.39
C GLY A 448 -20.91 -16.28 -7.96
N LEU A 449 -22.06 -15.68 -7.64
CA LEU A 449 -22.37 -15.23 -6.28
C LEU A 449 -22.45 -16.40 -5.29
N ALA A 450 -23.19 -17.45 -5.64
CA ALA A 450 -23.35 -18.63 -4.81
C ALA A 450 -22.01 -19.35 -4.57
N LEU A 451 -21.13 -19.40 -5.58
CA LEU A 451 -19.77 -19.94 -5.42
C LEU A 451 -18.96 -19.11 -4.40
N SER A 452 -19.01 -17.78 -4.49
CA SER A 452 -18.29 -16.90 -3.55
C SER A 452 -18.73 -17.12 -2.11
N GLN A 453 -20.05 -17.26 -1.88
CA GLN A 453 -20.62 -17.56 -0.56
C GLN A 453 -20.24 -18.97 -0.08
N ALA A 454 -20.38 -19.98 -0.95
CA ALA A 454 -20.10 -21.38 -0.62
C ALA A 454 -18.63 -21.64 -0.27
N LEU A 455 -17.68 -20.92 -0.90
CA LEU A 455 -16.27 -20.96 -0.50
C LEU A 455 -16.07 -20.46 0.93
N GLY A 456 -16.93 -19.56 1.40
CA GLY A 456 -16.88 -19.01 2.77
C GLY A 456 -17.38 -20.02 3.77
N ASP A 457 -18.53 -20.63 3.48
CA ASP A 457 -19.12 -21.69 4.30
C ASP A 457 -18.21 -22.92 4.41
N ALA A 458 -17.53 -23.28 3.31
CA ALA A 458 -16.57 -24.38 3.26
C ALA A 458 -15.19 -24.01 3.83
N HIS A 459 -15.01 -22.79 4.36
CA HIS A 459 -13.77 -22.30 4.96
C HIS A 459 -12.55 -22.37 4.01
N VAL A 460 -12.77 -22.19 2.71
CA VAL A 460 -11.71 -22.18 1.70
C VAL A 460 -11.04 -20.80 1.66
N THR A 461 -9.75 -20.76 2.00
CA THR A 461 -8.93 -19.54 2.04
C THR A 461 -8.13 -19.31 0.75
N ALA A 462 -8.23 -20.22 -0.21
CA ALA A 462 -7.53 -20.14 -1.49
C ALA A 462 -8.03 -18.98 -2.36
N PRO A 463 -7.15 -18.32 -3.14
CA PRO A 463 -7.53 -17.19 -3.99
C PRO A 463 -8.52 -17.60 -5.10
N LEU A 464 -9.67 -16.93 -5.13
CA LEU A 464 -10.67 -17.05 -6.18
C LEU A 464 -10.33 -16.16 -7.38
N TRP A 465 -10.19 -16.78 -8.55
CA TRP A 465 -10.04 -16.14 -9.85
C TRP A 465 -11.31 -16.34 -10.69
N CYS A 466 -11.87 -15.26 -11.23
CA CYS A 466 -13.07 -15.29 -12.05
C CYS A 466 -12.72 -15.00 -13.52
N LEU A 467 -13.02 -15.96 -14.40
CA LEU A 467 -12.83 -15.83 -15.84
C LEU A 467 -14.09 -15.30 -16.51
N THR A 468 -13.88 -14.37 -17.44
CA THR A 468 -14.86 -13.80 -18.34
C THR A 468 -14.31 -13.81 -19.77
N ARG A 469 -15.15 -13.54 -20.76
CA ARG A 469 -14.78 -13.45 -22.17
C ARG A 469 -15.55 -12.32 -22.85
N GLY A 470 -14.83 -11.32 -23.33
CA GLY A 470 -15.42 -10.15 -24.00
C GLY A 470 -16.28 -9.29 -23.08
N ALA A 471 -16.03 -9.32 -21.76
CA ALA A 471 -16.71 -8.49 -20.77
C ALA A 471 -16.16 -7.05 -20.74
N VAL A 472 -14.94 -6.85 -21.25
CA VAL A 472 -14.24 -5.57 -21.26
C VAL A 472 -13.58 -5.31 -22.61
N ALA A 473 -13.46 -4.04 -22.99
CA ALA A 473 -12.70 -3.62 -24.16
C ALA A 473 -11.31 -3.09 -23.73
N ALA A 474 -10.27 -3.93 -23.88
CA ALA A 474 -8.92 -3.62 -23.43
C ALA A 474 -8.03 -2.92 -24.47
N GLY A 475 -8.51 -2.77 -25.71
CA GLY A 475 -7.77 -2.12 -26.80
C GLY A 475 -8.69 -1.53 -27.86
N ARG A 476 -8.13 -0.74 -28.80
CA ARG A 476 -8.92 0.01 -29.81
C ARG A 476 -9.76 -0.85 -30.76
N VAL A 477 -9.34 -2.09 -31.01
CA VAL A 477 -10.04 -3.05 -31.88
C VAL A 477 -10.81 -4.09 -31.07
N ASP A 478 -10.66 -4.05 -29.76
CA ASP A 478 -11.34 -4.93 -28.82
C ASP A 478 -12.72 -4.34 -28.53
N ARG A 479 -13.71 -5.21 -28.34
CA ARG A 479 -15.09 -4.78 -28.10
C ARG A 479 -15.70 -5.64 -27.02
N VAL A 480 -16.63 -5.05 -26.28
CA VAL A 480 -17.51 -5.81 -25.41
C VAL A 480 -18.44 -6.64 -26.29
N GLU A 481 -18.41 -7.96 -26.13
CA GLU A 481 -19.29 -8.88 -26.86
C GLU A 481 -20.49 -9.29 -26.02
N ASP A 482 -20.27 -9.48 -24.72
CA ASP A 482 -21.28 -9.90 -23.77
C ASP A 482 -21.22 -9.02 -22.51
N PRO A 483 -22.04 -7.96 -22.44
CA PRO A 483 -22.04 -7.07 -21.29
C PRO A 483 -22.55 -7.74 -20.01
N GLU A 484 -23.26 -8.88 -20.07
CA GLU A 484 -23.72 -9.58 -18.85
C GLU A 484 -22.56 -10.11 -18.01
N GLN A 485 -21.46 -10.48 -18.64
CA GLN A 485 -20.27 -10.93 -17.92
C GLN A 485 -19.60 -9.82 -17.10
N ALA A 486 -19.89 -8.54 -17.39
CA ALA A 486 -19.44 -7.42 -16.55
C ALA A 486 -20.11 -7.41 -15.16
N LEU A 487 -21.22 -8.14 -14.97
CA LEU A 487 -21.80 -8.35 -13.64
C LEU A 487 -20.77 -9.00 -12.68
N ILE A 488 -20.01 -9.98 -13.16
CA ILE A 488 -18.96 -10.65 -12.39
C ILE A 488 -17.80 -9.69 -12.09
N TRP A 489 -17.49 -8.77 -12.99
CA TRP A 489 -16.50 -7.72 -12.73
C TRP A 489 -16.94 -6.78 -11.59
N GLY A 490 -18.21 -6.38 -11.57
CA GLY A 490 -18.76 -5.59 -10.48
C GLY A 490 -18.77 -6.33 -9.13
N LEU A 491 -19.18 -7.61 -9.13
CA LEU A 491 -19.15 -8.47 -7.93
C LEU A 491 -17.73 -8.68 -7.43
N GLY A 492 -16.79 -8.98 -8.33
CA GLY A 492 -15.41 -9.26 -7.97
C GLY A 492 -14.70 -8.05 -7.36
N ARG A 493 -15.01 -6.83 -7.79
CA ARG A 493 -14.50 -5.62 -7.13
C ARG A 493 -15.07 -5.39 -5.74
N VAL A 494 -16.28 -5.88 -5.45
CA VAL A 494 -16.82 -5.86 -4.08
C VAL A 494 -16.18 -6.99 -3.26
N ALA A 495 -16.05 -8.18 -3.84
CA ALA A 495 -15.40 -9.34 -3.21
C ALA A 495 -13.94 -9.05 -2.84
N SER A 496 -13.19 -8.29 -3.64
CA SER A 496 -11.83 -7.89 -3.29
C SER A 496 -11.73 -6.95 -2.07
N MET A 497 -12.86 -6.38 -1.64
CA MET A 497 -12.96 -5.50 -0.46
C MET A 497 -13.58 -6.19 0.74
N GLU A 498 -14.55 -7.08 0.50
CA GLU A 498 -15.22 -7.85 1.54
C GLU A 498 -14.50 -9.16 1.87
N HIS A 499 -13.70 -9.70 0.95
CA HIS A 499 -13.06 -11.02 1.05
C HIS A 499 -11.65 -10.99 0.47
N GLY A 500 -10.92 -9.90 0.71
CA GLY A 500 -9.59 -9.64 0.15
C GLY A 500 -8.57 -10.77 0.41
N GLU A 501 -8.71 -11.48 1.53
CA GLU A 501 -7.85 -12.58 1.98
C GLU A 501 -7.89 -13.83 1.09
N ARG A 502 -9.02 -14.04 0.40
CA ARG A 502 -9.31 -15.18 -0.50
C ARG A 502 -9.61 -14.73 -1.92
N TRP A 503 -9.28 -13.49 -2.26
CA TRP A 503 -9.51 -12.93 -3.59
C TRP A 503 -8.25 -13.00 -4.46
N GLY A 504 -8.33 -13.74 -5.56
CA GLY A 504 -7.29 -13.79 -6.58
C GLY A 504 -7.41 -12.61 -7.55
N GLY A 505 -8.47 -12.59 -8.36
CA GLY A 505 -8.69 -11.55 -9.35
C GLY A 505 -9.72 -11.85 -10.44
N LEU A 506 -9.84 -10.91 -11.37
CA LEU A 506 -10.68 -10.96 -12.57
C LEU A 506 -9.79 -11.09 -13.80
N VAL A 507 -10.13 -12.04 -14.66
CA VAL A 507 -9.44 -12.24 -15.94
C VAL A 507 -10.46 -12.26 -17.08
N ASP A 508 -10.26 -11.41 -18.08
CA ASP A 508 -11.05 -11.45 -19.32
C ASP A 508 -10.25 -12.03 -20.48
N LEU A 509 -10.85 -12.99 -21.17
CA LEU A 509 -10.31 -13.67 -22.35
C LEU A 509 -10.85 -13.04 -23.65
N PRO A 510 -10.11 -13.16 -24.77
CA PRO A 510 -10.64 -12.77 -26.07
C PRO A 510 -11.67 -13.80 -26.58
N ALA A 511 -12.46 -13.43 -27.58
CA ALA A 511 -13.41 -14.33 -28.25
C ALA A 511 -12.75 -15.63 -28.74
N GLU A 512 -11.59 -15.48 -29.38
CA GLU A 512 -10.76 -16.58 -29.90
C GLU A 512 -9.63 -16.91 -28.93
N VAL A 513 -9.65 -18.10 -28.34
CA VAL A 513 -8.68 -18.53 -27.33
C VAL A 513 -7.65 -19.46 -27.96
N ASP A 514 -6.44 -18.95 -28.17
CA ASP A 514 -5.30 -19.73 -28.67
C ASP A 514 -4.38 -20.22 -27.53
N ALA A 515 -3.38 -21.04 -27.86
CA ALA A 515 -2.42 -21.57 -26.88
C ALA A 515 -1.64 -20.47 -26.15
N ARG A 516 -1.35 -19.34 -26.81
CA ARG A 516 -0.58 -18.22 -26.25
C ARG A 516 -1.41 -17.46 -25.22
N VAL A 517 -2.71 -17.31 -25.45
CA VAL A 517 -3.67 -16.78 -24.48
C VAL A 517 -3.72 -17.66 -23.23
N LEU A 518 -3.76 -18.99 -23.40
CA LEU A 518 -3.81 -19.93 -22.26
C LEU A 518 -2.52 -19.96 -21.45
N GLU A 519 -1.35 -19.86 -22.10
CA GLU A 519 -0.06 -19.75 -21.40
C GLU A 519 0.03 -18.48 -20.55
N ARG A 520 -0.46 -17.35 -21.09
CA ARG A 520 -0.54 -16.09 -20.35
C ARG A 520 -1.51 -16.15 -19.19
N LEU A 521 -2.67 -16.80 -19.36
CA LEU A 521 -3.61 -17.03 -18.28
C LEU A 521 -2.91 -17.75 -17.12
N VAL A 522 -2.16 -18.81 -17.39
CA VAL A 522 -1.37 -19.50 -16.35
C VAL A 522 -0.36 -18.57 -15.69
N GLY A 523 0.33 -17.73 -16.47
CA GLY A 523 1.25 -16.73 -15.93
C GLY A 523 0.58 -15.75 -14.96
N VAL A 524 -0.66 -15.33 -15.24
CA VAL A 524 -1.46 -14.48 -14.34
C VAL A 524 -1.83 -15.24 -13.06
N LEU A 525 -2.32 -16.47 -13.18
CA LEU A 525 -2.76 -17.29 -12.04
C LEU A 525 -1.61 -17.69 -11.10
N ALA A 526 -0.40 -17.85 -11.65
CA ALA A 526 0.81 -18.19 -10.90
C ALA A 526 1.60 -16.97 -10.42
N GLY A 527 1.13 -15.75 -10.70
CA GLY A 527 1.78 -14.51 -10.27
C GLY A 527 1.70 -14.31 -8.75
N ASP A 528 2.37 -13.26 -8.26
CA ASP A 528 2.36 -12.84 -6.85
C ASP A 528 1.03 -12.18 -6.40
N GLY A 529 0.05 -12.08 -7.31
CA GLY A 529 -1.25 -11.45 -7.05
C GLY A 529 -1.20 -9.92 -6.98
N ALA A 530 -0.11 -9.29 -7.45
CA ALA A 530 -0.02 -7.83 -7.50
C ALA A 530 -1.14 -7.22 -8.35
N GLU A 531 -1.43 -7.82 -9.51
CA GLU A 531 -2.51 -7.40 -10.41
C GLU A 531 -3.73 -8.31 -10.27
N ASP A 532 -4.88 -7.73 -9.96
CA ASP A 532 -6.13 -8.46 -9.72
C ASP A 532 -7.21 -8.23 -10.79
N GLN A 533 -6.92 -7.43 -11.82
CA GLN A 533 -7.86 -7.05 -12.88
C GLN A 533 -7.14 -7.02 -14.24
N VAL A 534 -7.20 -8.14 -14.96
CA VAL A 534 -6.37 -8.40 -16.14
C VAL A 534 -7.23 -8.76 -17.36
N ALA A 535 -6.89 -8.22 -18.51
CA ALA A 535 -7.40 -8.67 -19.80
C ALA A 535 -6.26 -9.38 -20.54
N VAL A 536 -6.44 -10.66 -20.81
CA VAL A 536 -5.50 -11.47 -21.60
C VAL A 536 -5.93 -11.37 -23.05
N ARG A 537 -4.99 -11.04 -23.95
CA ARG A 537 -5.23 -11.02 -25.40
C ARG A 537 -4.10 -11.74 -26.11
N SER A 538 -4.29 -12.10 -27.38
CA SER A 538 -3.21 -12.63 -28.20
C SER A 538 -2.06 -11.62 -28.31
N SER A 539 -2.31 -10.31 -28.25
CA SER A 539 -1.28 -9.26 -28.30
C SER A 539 -0.46 -9.09 -27.00
N GLY A 540 -0.95 -9.53 -25.84
CA GLY A 540 -0.26 -9.34 -24.56
C GLY A 540 -1.21 -9.38 -23.36
N LEU A 541 -0.67 -9.07 -22.18
CA LEU A 541 -1.43 -8.82 -20.96
C LEU A 541 -1.76 -7.33 -20.84
N PHE A 542 -2.99 -7.01 -20.41
CA PHE A 542 -3.43 -5.65 -20.15
C PHE A 542 -4.01 -5.55 -18.76
N VAL A 543 -3.65 -4.51 -18.02
CA VAL A 543 -4.09 -4.28 -16.63
C VAL A 543 -4.95 -3.03 -16.55
N ARG A 544 -5.97 -3.10 -15.70
CA ARG A 544 -6.95 -2.01 -15.53
C ARG A 544 -6.36 -0.89 -14.67
N ARG A 545 -6.51 0.36 -15.14
CA ARG A 545 -6.04 1.58 -14.45
C ARG A 545 -7.08 2.69 -14.51
N LEU A 546 -7.08 3.54 -13.50
CA LEU A 546 -7.88 4.77 -13.49
C LEU A 546 -6.98 5.96 -13.85
N VAL A 547 -7.44 6.80 -14.78
CA VAL A 547 -6.76 8.04 -15.17
C VAL A 547 -7.72 9.22 -15.12
N ARG A 548 -7.18 10.45 -15.06
CA ARG A 548 -7.98 11.67 -15.23
C ARG A 548 -8.52 11.75 -16.66
N ALA A 549 -9.73 12.29 -16.83
CA ALA A 549 -10.38 12.48 -18.12
C ALA A 549 -10.67 13.98 -18.34
N ARG A 550 -9.60 14.75 -18.56
CA ARG A 550 -9.65 16.21 -18.59
C ARG A 550 -10.40 16.72 -19.81
N LEU A 551 -11.19 17.78 -19.64
CA LEU A 551 -11.95 18.45 -20.70
C LEU A 551 -11.06 19.03 -21.79
N SER A 552 -9.77 19.29 -21.50
CA SER A 552 -8.77 19.75 -22.46
C SER A 552 -8.22 18.65 -23.38
N GLU A 553 -8.36 17.38 -23.01
CA GLU A 553 -7.86 16.24 -23.79
C GLU A 553 -8.80 15.85 -24.94
N THR A 554 -10.09 16.17 -24.80
CA THR A 554 -11.13 15.87 -25.80
C THR A 554 -11.93 17.13 -26.12
N ALA A 555 -11.87 17.56 -27.39
CA ALA A 555 -12.65 18.70 -27.87
C ALA A 555 -14.14 18.35 -27.95
N ALA A 556 -15.01 19.32 -27.66
CA ALA A 556 -16.45 19.18 -27.93
C ALA A 556 -16.69 19.02 -29.43
N VAL A 557 -17.50 18.03 -29.79
CA VAL A 557 -17.87 17.74 -31.19
C VAL A 557 -19.21 18.35 -31.58
N ARG A 558 -20.01 18.74 -30.58
CA ARG A 558 -21.31 19.39 -30.71
C ARG A 558 -21.65 20.18 -29.44
N GLU A 559 -22.68 21.01 -29.54
CA GLU A 559 -23.44 21.50 -28.38
C GLU A 559 -24.75 20.71 -28.35
N TRP A 560 -24.84 19.72 -27.48
CA TRP A 560 -26.01 18.85 -27.40
C TRP A 560 -27.19 19.58 -26.78
N ARG A 561 -28.36 19.49 -27.40
CA ARG A 561 -29.63 20.02 -26.88
C ARG A 561 -30.73 18.97 -27.04
N PRO A 562 -31.64 18.85 -26.06
CA PRO A 562 -32.80 17.98 -26.21
C PRO A 562 -33.72 18.52 -27.32
N ALA A 563 -34.22 17.63 -28.18
CA ALA A 563 -35.16 17.95 -29.25
C ALA A 563 -36.29 16.91 -29.27
N GLY A 564 -37.53 17.29 -29.62
CA GLY A 564 -38.66 16.36 -29.56
C GLY A 564 -38.92 15.83 -28.14
N THR A 565 -39.03 14.50 -27.98
CA THR A 565 -39.32 13.84 -26.69
C THR A 565 -38.07 13.21 -26.06
N THR A 566 -37.88 13.43 -24.76
CA THR A 566 -36.90 12.70 -23.92
C THR A 566 -37.62 11.80 -22.92
N LEU A 567 -37.28 10.51 -22.90
CA LEU A 567 -37.74 9.54 -21.91
C LEU A 567 -36.77 9.50 -20.71
N VAL A 568 -37.26 9.83 -19.51
CA VAL A 568 -36.48 9.73 -18.27
C VAL A 568 -37.08 8.65 -17.38
N THR A 569 -36.39 7.52 -17.24
CA THR A 569 -36.87 6.42 -16.41
C THR A 569 -36.43 6.59 -14.96
N GLY A 570 -37.31 6.34 -14.00
CA GLY A 570 -37.10 6.81 -12.63
C GLY A 570 -37.22 8.32 -12.52
N GLY A 571 -37.93 8.96 -13.47
CA GLY A 571 -37.99 10.42 -13.66
C GLY A 571 -38.64 11.20 -12.51
N THR A 572 -39.39 10.51 -11.64
CA THR A 572 -39.95 11.10 -10.41
C THR A 572 -39.12 10.76 -9.15
N GLY A 573 -37.97 10.10 -9.30
CA GLY A 573 -37.02 9.84 -8.22
C GLY A 573 -36.08 11.03 -8.00
N ALA A 574 -35.27 10.98 -6.93
CA ALA A 574 -34.38 12.09 -6.55
C ALA A 574 -33.47 12.55 -7.70
N LEU A 575 -32.75 11.62 -8.34
CA LEU A 575 -31.88 11.92 -9.49
C LEU A 575 -32.68 12.32 -10.74
N GLY A 576 -33.72 11.53 -11.07
CA GLY A 576 -34.54 11.75 -12.26
C GLY A 576 -35.21 13.12 -12.28
N ALA A 577 -35.64 13.63 -11.12
CA ALA A 577 -36.25 14.95 -11.01
C ALA A 577 -35.26 16.10 -11.30
N HIS A 578 -34.01 16.01 -10.83
CA HIS A 578 -32.97 16.97 -11.19
C HIS A 578 -32.68 16.96 -12.69
N VAL A 579 -32.56 15.76 -13.28
CA VAL A 579 -32.34 15.62 -14.72
C VAL A 579 -33.51 16.20 -15.52
N ALA A 580 -34.76 15.94 -15.12
CA ALA A 580 -35.93 16.46 -15.79
C ALA A 580 -35.95 18.01 -15.78
N ARG A 581 -35.63 18.63 -14.64
CA ARG A 581 -35.52 20.10 -14.52
C ARG A 581 -34.44 20.66 -15.43
N TRP A 582 -33.27 20.02 -15.45
CA TRP A 582 -32.18 20.40 -16.32
C TRP A 582 -32.56 20.28 -17.80
N LEU A 583 -33.20 19.19 -18.21
CA LEU A 583 -33.67 19.01 -19.59
C LEU A 583 -34.70 20.08 -20.00
N ALA A 584 -35.67 20.39 -19.14
CA ALA A 584 -36.66 21.44 -19.39
C ALA A 584 -36.00 22.83 -19.52
N ALA A 585 -35.08 23.16 -18.60
CA ALA A 585 -34.32 24.41 -18.65
C ALA A 585 -33.43 24.54 -19.91
N ASN A 586 -33.02 23.42 -20.50
CA ASN A 586 -32.24 23.37 -21.74
C ASN A 586 -33.11 23.18 -23.01
N GLY A 587 -34.43 23.35 -22.90
CA GLY A 587 -35.34 23.47 -24.04
C GLY A 587 -35.99 22.16 -24.50
N ALA A 588 -36.10 21.14 -23.63
CA ALA A 588 -36.83 19.92 -23.98
C ALA A 588 -38.30 20.22 -24.31
N GLU A 589 -38.75 19.85 -25.51
CA GLU A 589 -40.12 20.12 -25.96
C GLU A 589 -41.16 19.23 -25.26
N HIS A 590 -40.77 17.98 -24.96
CA HIS A 590 -41.61 17.02 -24.25
C HIS A 590 -40.76 16.05 -23.40
N LEU A 591 -41.21 15.80 -22.17
CA LEU A 591 -40.59 14.90 -21.20
C LEU A 591 -41.57 13.79 -20.83
N VAL A 592 -41.15 12.54 -21.03
CA VAL A 592 -41.86 11.36 -20.53
C VAL A 592 -41.13 10.86 -19.29
N LEU A 593 -41.72 11.07 -18.11
CA LEU A 593 -41.14 10.67 -16.83
C LEU A 593 -41.82 9.38 -16.38
N THR A 594 -41.06 8.29 -16.30
CA THR A 594 -41.61 6.99 -15.87
C THR A 594 -41.20 6.64 -14.45
N SER A 595 -42.12 6.04 -13.72
CA SER A 595 -41.84 5.32 -12.48
C SER A 595 -42.92 4.28 -12.26
N ARG A 596 -42.71 3.31 -11.35
CA ARG A 596 -43.74 2.33 -11.00
C ARG A 596 -45.06 2.96 -10.51
N ARG A 597 -44.98 4.15 -9.92
CA ARG A 597 -46.13 4.88 -9.36
C ARG A 597 -46.73 5.91 -10.32
N GLY A 598 -46.00 6.33 -11.35
CA GLY A 598 -46.44 7.36 -12.30
C GLY A 598 -46.91 8.64 -11.58
N GLU A 599 -48.11 9.12 -11.92
CA GLU A 599 -48.76 10.29 -11.31
C GLU A 599 -48.96 10.16 -9.79
N ALA A 600 -49.05 8.93 -9.26
CA ALA A 600 -49.20 8.68 -7.83
C ALA A 600 -47.87 8.75 -7.05
N ALA A 601 -46.75 9.07 -7.70
CA ALA A 601 -45.49 9.26 -6.99
C ALA A 601 -45.53 10.56 -6.13
N PRO A 602 -44.97 10.56 -4.91
CA PRO A 602 -44.85 11.76 -4.10
C PRO A 602 -44.08 12.87 -4.84
N GLY A 603 -44.58 14.10 -4.83
CA GLY A 603 -43.94 15.25 -5.49
C GLY A 603 -44.14 15.31 -7.02
N ALA A 604 -44.88 14.37 -7.61
CA ALA A 604 -44.97 14.24 -9.07
C ALA A 604 -45.84 15.34 -9.71
N ALA A 605 -46.89 15.80 -9.03
CA ALA A 605 -47.74 16.89 -9.50
C ALA A 605 -46.97 18.22 -9.48
N GLU A 606 -46.27 18.51 -8.39
CA GLU A 606 -45.42 19.69 -8.23
C GLU A 606 -44.31 19.71 -9.29
N LEU A 607 -43.64 18.58 -9.52
CA LEU A 607 -42.63 18.46 -10.56
C LEU A 607 -43.21 18.73 -11.96
N ARG A 608 -44.43 18.25 -12.25
CA ARG A 608 -45.08 18.54 -13.54
C ARG A 608 -45.32 20.03 -13.73
N GLU A 609 -45.84 20.71 -12.71
CA GLU A 609 -46.10 22.16 -12.76
C GLU A 609 -44.80 22.94 -12.99
N GLU A 610 -43.74 22.61 -12.26
CA GLU A 610 -42.41 23.22 -12.42
C GLU A 610 -41.88 23.07 -13.85
N LEU A 611 -41.91 21.85 -14.39
CA LEU A 611 -41.40 21.56 -15.74
C LEU A 611 -42.25 22.20 -16.84
N THR A 612 -43.56 22.29 -16.63
CA THR A 612 -44.48 22.98 -17.55
C THR A 612 -44.24 24.50 -17.54
N ALA A 613 -43.94 25.08 -16.36
CA ALA A 613 -43.57 26.49 -16.24
C ALA A 613 -42.24 26.82 -16.94
N LEU A 614 -41.33 25.84 -17.04
CA LEU A 614 -40.10 25.94 -17.83
C LEU A 614 -40.31 25.74 -19.34
N GLY A 615 -41.54 25.43 -19.78
CA GLY A 615 -41.93 25.36 -21.19
C GLY A 615 -41.96 23.96 -21.81
N ALA A 616 -41.71 22.90 -21.02
CA ALA A 616 -41.75 21.52 -21.51
C ALA A 616 -43.17 20.93 -21.43
N GLY A 617 -43.59 20.15 -22.43
CA GLY A 617 -44.72 19.24 -22.26
C GLY A 617 -44.33 18.07 -21.34
N VAL A 618 -45.21 17.60 -20.46
CA VAL A 618 -44.86 16.55 -19.48
C VAL A 618 -45.90 15.44 -19.45
N THR A 619 -45.42 14.21 -19.65
CA THR A 619 -46.18 12.96 -19.44
C THR A 619 -45.59 12.22 -18.25
N LEU A 620 -46.39 12.01 -17.19
CA LEU A 620 -46.01 11.13 -16.09
C LEU A 620 -46.66 9.77 -16.32
N ALA A 621 -45.86 8.71 -16.48
CA ALA A 621 -46.37 7.38 -16.80
C ALA A 621 -46.04 6.38 -15.69
N ALA A 622 -47.03 5.60 -15.28
CA ALA A 622 -46.83 4.42 -14.45
C ALA A 622 -46.31 3.28 -15.34
N CYS A 623 -45.00 3.01 -15.28
CA CYS A 623 -44.34 2.00 -16.09
C CYS A 623 -43.15 1.42 -15.33
N ASP A 624 -43.09 0.10 -15.23
CA ASP A 624 -41.87 -0.63 -14.88
C ASP A 624 -41.04 -0.80 -16.15
N VAL A 625 -39.79 -0.37 -16.14
CA VAL A 625 -38.90 -0.45 -17.32
C VAL A 625 -38.49 -1.89 -17.67
N SER A 626 -38.56 -2.78 -16.69
CA SER A 626 -38.29 -4.20 -16.90
C SER A 626 -39.49 -4.96 -17.47
N ASP A 627 -40.69 -4.36 -17.47
CA ASP A 627 -41.83 -4.85 -18.22
C ASP A 627 -41.74 -4.36 -19.68
N ARG A 628 -41.32 -5.27 -20.56
CA ARG A 628 -41.10 -4.98 -21.97
C ARG A 628 -42.37 -4.56 -22.69
N GLU A 629 -43.52 -5.15 -22.37
CA GLU A 629 -44.78 -4.85 -23.06
C GLU A 629 -45.32 -3.48 -22.63
N ALA A 630 -45.28 -3.18 -21.34
CA ALA A 630 -45.67 -1.87 -20.82
C ALA A 630 -44.77 -0.75 -21.38
N LEU A 631 -43.46 -0.98 -21.45
CA LEU A 631 -42.52 -0.02 -22.01
C LEU A 631 -42.73 0.17 -23.52
N ALA A 632 -43.00 -0.90 -24.27
CA ALA A 632 -43.31 -0.81 -25.69
C ALA A 632 -44.59 0.00 -25.95
N ALA A 633 -45.64 -0.23 -25.16
CA ALA A 633 -46.88 0.53 -25.24
C ALA A 633 -46.67 2.02 -24.94
N LEU A 634 -45.83 2.33 -23.93
CA LEU A 634 -45.48 3.71 -23.60
C LEU A 634 -44.70 4.41 -24.73
N ILE A 635 -43.70 3.74 -25.31
CA ILE A 635 -42.91 4.29 -26.43
C ILE A 635 -43.81 4.51 -27.66
N ALA A 636 -44.73 3.59 -27.94
CA ALA A 636 -45.68 3.72 -29.04
C ALA A 636 -46.68 4.87 -28.85
N ALA A 637 -46.93 5.30 -27.61
CA ALA A 637 -47.81 6.41 -27.29
C ALA A 637 -47.13 7.80 -27.42
N VAL A 638 -45.83 7.86 -27.71
CA VAL A 638 -45.12 9.12 -27.92
C VAL A 638 -45.68 9.84 -29.17
N PRO A 639 -46.00 11.15 -29.09
CA PRO A 639 -46.58 11.88 -30.22
C PRO A 639 -45.67 11.89 -31.45
N ALA A 640 -46.23 11.60 -32.62
CA ALA A 640 -45.46 11.55 -33.87
C ALA A 640 -44.90 12.90 -34.32
N ASP A 641 -45.51 14.01 -33.88
CA ASP A 641 -45.02 15.38 -34.11
C ASP A 641 -43.84 15.76 -33.19
N ARG A 642 -43.60 14.97 -32.13
CA ARG A 642 -42.48 15.12 -31.19
C ARG A 642 -41.83 13.76 -30.92
N PRO A 643 -41.09 13.19 -31.89
CA PRO A 643 -40.56 11.84 -31.78
C PRO A 643 -39.62 11.68 -30.59
N LEU A 644 -39.49 10.44 -30.08
CA LEU A 644 -38.52 10.10 -29.04
C LEU A 644 -37.10 10.19 -29.62
N THR A 645 -36.28 11.13 -29.12
CA THR A 645 -34.90 11.35 -29.58
C THR A 645 -33.87 11.10 -28.49
N ALA A 646 -34.26 11.00 -27.23
CA ALA A 646 -33.32 10.76 -26.13
C ALA A 646 -33.91 9.87 -25.05
N VAL A 647 -33.04 9.05 -24.45
CA VAL A 647 -33.35 8.21 -23.29
C VAL A 647 -32.36 8.53 -22.19
N VAL A 648 -32.86 8.73 -20.97
CA VAL A 648 -32.06 8.83 -19.75
C VAL A 648 -32.56 7.81 -18.73
N HIS A 649 -31.74 6.80 -18.46
CA HIS A 649 -32.06 5.73 -17.53
C HIS A 649 -31.50 6.03 -16.14
N THR A 650 -32.36 6.55 -15.24
CA THR A 650 -32.02 6.82 -13.84
C THR A 650 -32.74 5.88 -12.85
N ALA A 651 -33.40 4.82 -13.34
CA ALA A 651 -34.16 3.91 -12.50
C ALA A 651 -33.20 3.03 -11.69
N ALA A 652 -33.41 2.97 -10.38
CA ALA A 652 -32.66 2.10 -9.48
C ALA A 652 -33.55 1.70 -8.30
N VAL A 653 -33.23 0.54 -7.71
CA VAL A 653 -33.73 0.08 -6.43
C VAL A 653 -32.50 -0.09 -5.56
N LEU A 654 -32.52 0.40 -4.32
CA LEU A 654 -31.43 0.25 -3.37
C LEU A 654 -31.82 -0.80 -2.33
N ASP A 655 -30.97 -1.79 -2.12
CA ASP A 655 -31.16 -2.87 -1.16
C ASP A 655 -29.79 -3.44 -0.76
N ASP A 656 -28.93 -2.56 -0.24
CA ASP A 656 -27.52 -2.86 0.01
C ASP A 656 -27.34 -4.02 1.01
N GLY A 657 -26.36 -4.88 0.76
CA GLY A 657 -26.02 -6.04 1.57
C GLY A 657 -24.62 -6.56 1.25
N VAL A 658 -23.94 -7.08 2.27
CA VAL A 658 -22.66 -7.77 2.09
C VAL A 658 -22.88 -9.10 1.37
N ILE A 659 -21.88 -9.56 0.62
CA ILE A 659 -21.94 -10.74 -0.24
C ILE A 659 -22.47 -11.95 0.52
N GLU A 660 -22.02 -12.16 1.76
CA GLU A 660 -22.43 -13.31 2.58
C GLU A 660 -23.91 -13.31 2.99
N THR A 661 -24.59 -12.16 2.97
CA THR A 661 -26.00 -12.06 3.37
C THR A 661 -26.96 -11.85 2.20
N LEU A 662 -26.44 -11.58 0.99
CA LEU A 662 -27.26 -11.33 -0.17
C LEU A 662 -28.08 -12.56 -0.55
N THR A 663 -29.40 -12.38 -0.66
CA THR A 663 -30.29 -13.42 -1.18
C THR A 663 -30.47 -13.30 -2.70
N PRO A 664 -30.83 -14.40 -3.38
CA PRO A 664 -31.14 -14.37 -4.81
C PRO A 664 -32.23 -13.35 -5.18
N GLU A 665 -33.24 -13.18 -4.33
CA GLU A 665 -34.34 -12.24 -4.55
C GLU A 665 -33.88 -10.79 -4.51
N GLN A 666 -33.08 -10.42 -3.50
CA GLN A 666 -32.53 -9.05 -3.39
C GLN A 666 -31.67 -8.68 -4.61
N VAL A 667 -30.88 -9.65 -5.08
CA VAL A 667 -30.06 -9.51 -6.28
C VAL A 667 -30.93 -9.36 -7.52
N ALA A 668 -31.92 -10.24 -7.71
CA ALA A 668 -32.80 -10.23 -8.86
C ALA A 668 -33.57 -8.90 -8.96
N ASP A 669 -34.09 -8.39 -7.86
CA ASP A 669 -34.85 -7.13 -7.82
C ASP A 669 -33.99 -5.92 -8.23
N VAL A 670 -32.74 -5.87 -7.78
CA VAL A 670 -31.79 -4.80 -8.14
C VAL A 670 -31.35 -4.90 -9.59
N LEU A 671 -30.98 -6.10 -10.04
CA LEU A 671 -30.47 -6.31 -11.39
C LEU A 671 -31.57 -6.15 -12.45
N ARG A 672 -32.80 -6.61 -12.19
CA ARG A 672 -33.93 -6.51 -13.12
C ARG A 672 -34.15 -5.07 -13.62
N VAL A 673 -34.03 -4.08 -12.73
CA VAL A 673 -34.25 -2.68 -13.10
C VAL A 673 -33.14 -2.14 -14.00
N LYS A 674 -31.87 -2.49 -13.72
CA LYS A 674 -30.70 -1.98 -14.46
C LYS A 674 -30.42 -2.79 -15.73
N VAL A 675 -30.44 -4.12 -15.64
CA VAL A 675 -30.10 -5.05 -16.72
C VAL A 675 -31.26 -5.19 -17.69
N ASP A 676 -32.40 -5.74 -17.24
CA ASP A 676 -33.55 -5.98 -18.12
C ASP A 676 -34.15 -4.66 -18.61
N GLY A 677 -34.22 -3.65 -17.73
CA GLY A 677 -34.64 -2.30 -18.11
C GLY A 677 -33.80 -1.72 -19.25
N THR A 678 -32.47 -1.84 -19.18
CA THR A 678 -31.57 -1.35 -20.23
C THR A 678 -31.68 -2.16 -21.51
N ARG A 679 -31.83 -3.50 -21.43
CA ARG A 679 -32.06 -4.36 -22.60
C ARG A 679 -33.36 -3.99 -23.31
N ASN A 680 -34.45 -3.85 -22.56
CA ASN A 680 -35.75 -3.46 -23.10
C ASN A 680 -35.67 -2.09 -23.78
N LEU A 681 -35.07 -1.10 -23.12
CA LEU A 681 -34.82 0.22 -23.70
C LEU A 681 -33.99 0.11 -24.98
N HIS A 682 -32.94 -0.70 -24.99
CA HIS A 682 -32.11 -0.89 -26.17
C HIS A 682 -32.90 -1.47 -27.34
N GLU A 683 -33.59 -2.60 -27.14
CA GLU A 683 -34.33 -3.29 -28.20
C GLU A 683 -35.45 -2.41 -28.78
N LEU A 684 -36.24 -1.77 -27.91
CA LEU A 684 -37.40 -0.98 -28.31
C LEU A 684 -37.01 0.35 -28.97
N THR A 685 -35.80 0.84 -28.73
CA THR A 685 -35.30 2.10 -29.32
C THR A 685 -34.22 1.89 -30.38
N ARG A 686 -33.83 0.66 -30.69
CA ARG A 686 -32.73 0.33 -31.63
C ARG A 686 -32.94 0.94 -33.02
N GLY A 687 -34.19 0.99 -33.49
CA GLY A 687 -34.56 1.54 -34.79
C GLY A 687 -34.88 3.04 -34.79
N LEU A 688 -34.74 3.72 -33.65
CA LEU A 688 -35.01 5.15 -33.53
C LEU A 688 -33.72 5.96 -33.68
N ASP A 689 -33.83 7.14 -34.27
CA ASP A 689 -32.72 8.09 -34.44
C ASP A 689 -32.48 8.87 -33.14
N LEU A 690 -31.93 8.18 -32.13
CA LEU A 690 -31.63 8.80 -30.85
C LEU A 690 -30.39 9.71 -30.97
N SER A 691 -30.46 10.89 -30.38
CA SER A 691 -29.30 11.77 -30.17
C SER A 691 -28.54 11.46 -28.88
N ALA A 692 -29.21 10.80 -27.90
CA ALA A 692 -28.61 10.42 -26.64
C ALA A 692 -29.27 9.16 -26.02
N PHE A 693 -28.45 8.29 -25.44
CA PHE A 693 -28.88 7.14 -24.64
C PHE A 693 -28.00 7.10 -23.39
N VAL A 694 -28.49 7.67 -22.29
CA VAL A 694 -27.70 7.95 -21.10
C VAL A 694 -28.04 6.95 -19.99
N LEU A 695 -27.03 6.28 -19.46
CA LEU A 695 -27.14 5.31 -18.37
C LEU A 695 -26.53 5.89 -17.10
N PHE A 696 -27.30 5.89 -16.00
CA PHE A 696 -26.81 6.33 -14.70
C PHE A 696 -26.22 5.13 -13.95
N SER A 697 -24.91 5.02 -14.06
CA SER A 697 -24.07 4.09 -13.31
C SER A 697 -23.66 4.73 -11.97
N SER A 698 -22.79 4.05 -11.23
CA SER A 698 -22.27 4.48 -9.93
C SER A 698 -20.77 4.26 -9.87
N PHE A 699 -20.05 5.11 -9.12
CA PHE A 699 -18.62 4.93 -8.84
C PHE A 699 -18.32 3.53 -8.28
N ALA A 700 -19.28 2.88 -7.61
CA ALA A 700 -19.18 1.50 -7.13
C ALA A 700 -18.86 0.49 -8.26
N ALA A 701 -19.30 0.73 -9.49
CA ALA A 701 -18.87 -0.07 -10.64
C ALA A 701 -17.40 0.11 -10.99
N THR A 702 -16.81 1.26 -10.68
CA THR A 702 -15.41 1.57 -11.00
C THR A 702 -14.45 1.01 -9.96
N PHE A 703 -14.75 1.23 -8.67
CA PHE A 703 -13.86 0.92 -7.55
C PHE A 703 -14.25 -0.33 -6.76
N GLY A 704 -15.53 -0.72 -6.78
CA GLY A 704 -16.13 -1.54 -5.74
C GLY A 704 -16.61 -0.68 -4.57
N ALA A 705 -17.60 -1.19 -3.84
CA ALA A 705 -18.06 -0.59 -2.59
C ALA A 705 -18.55 -1.73 -1.66
N PRO A 706 -17.99 -1.87 -0.45
CA PRO A 706 -18.47 -2.86 0.51
C PRO A 706 -19.97 -2.66 0.80
N GLY A 707 -20.72 -3.75 0.88
CA GLY A 707 -22.17 -3.77 1.03
C GLY A 707 -22.94 -3.56 -0.28
N GLN A 708 -22.27 -3.46 -1.43
CA GLN A 708 -22.92 -3.20 -2.73
C GLN A 708 -22.74 -4.35 -3.71
N GLY A 709 -22.68 -5.59 -3.21
CA GLY A 709 -22.52 -6.81 -4.01
C GLY A 709 -23.64 -7.10 -5.01
N ASN A 710 -24.79 -6.41 -4.90
CA ASN A 710 -25.91 -6.45 -5.85
C ASN A 710 -25.99 -5.20 -6.76
N GLN A 711 -25.60 -4.02 -6.28
CA GLN A 711 -25.60 -2.77 -7.06
C GLN A 711 -24.41 -2.65 -8.00
N ALA A 712 -23.19 -2.90 -7.50
CA ALA A 712 -21.97 -2.74 -8.29
C ALA A 712 -21.96 -3.60 -9.56
N PRO A 713 -22.44 -4.87 -9.55
CA PRO A 713 -22.66 -5.65 -10.77
C PRO A 713 -23.54 -4.94 -11.79
N GLY A 714 -24.75 -4.52 -11.39
CA GLY A 714 -25.69 -3.87 -12.29
C GLY A 714 -25.13 -2.60 -12.92
N ASN A 715 -24.37 -1.81 -12.15
CA ASN A 715 -23.69 -0.62 -12.67
C ASN A 715 -22.53 -0.97 -13.62
N ALA A 716 -21.76 -2.03 -13.33
CA ALA A 716 -20.71 -2.51 -14.24
C ALA A 716 -21.28 -3.03 -15.57
N PHE A 717 -22.46 -3.65 -15.53
CA PHE A 717 -23.22 -3.99 -16.74
C PHE A 717 -23.58 -2.74 -17.54
N LEU A 718 -24.07 -1.66 -16.92
CA LEU A 718 -24.40 -0.41 -17.64
C LEU A 718 -23.17 0.18 -18.36
N ASP A 719 -22.01 0.17 -17.70
CA ASP A 719 -20.76 0.66 -18.29
C ASP A 719 -20.35 -0.18 -19.50
N ALA A 720 -20.35 -1.51 -19.37
CA ALA A 720 -20.04 -2.42 -20.46
C ALA A 720 -21.08 -2.35 -21.59
N PHE A 721 -22.35 -2.15 -21.25
CA PHE A 721 -23.45 -2.04 -22.21
C PHE A 721 -23.35 -0.77 -23.06
N ALA A 722 -22.85 0.33 -22.49
CA ALA A 722 -22.60 1.55 -23.26
C ALA A 722 -21.52 1.31 -24.33
N GLU A 723 -20.42 0.64 -23.98
CA GLU A 723 -19.38 0.24 -24.95
C GLU A 723 -19.92 -0.73 -26.01
N TYR A 724 -20.71 -1.73 -25.60
CA TYR A 724 -21.38 -2.67 -26.51
C TYR A 724 -22.27 -1.94 -27.51
N ARG A 725 -23.14 -1.03 -27.05
CA ARG A 725 -24.08 -0.28 -27.89
C ARG A 725 -23.34 0.66 -28.86
N ARG A 726 -22.23 1.27 -28.42
CA ARG A 726 -21.36 2.08 -29.29
C ARG A 726 -20.68 1.27 -30.37
N ALA A 727 -20.25 0.04 -30.07
CA ALA A 727 -19.68 -0.87 -31.07
C ALA A 727 -20.69 -1.24 -32.18
N GLU A 728 -22.00 -1.16 -31.90
CA GLU A 728 -23.06 -1.30 -32.91
C GLU A 728 -23.36 0.00 -33.69
N GLY A 729 -22.62 1.09 -33.44
CA GLY A 729 -22.82 2.39 -34.07
C GLY A 729 -23.99 3.20 -33.50
N LEU A 730 -24.54 2.81 -32.36
CA LEU A 730 -25.64 3.49 -31.68
C LEU A 730 -25.10 4.40 -30.56
N PRO A 731 -25.76 5.53 -30.25
CA PRO A 731 -25.33 6.38 -29.14
C PRO A 731 -25.50 5.65 -27.81
N ALA A 732 -24.52 5.85 -26.92
CA ALA A 732 -24.59 5.46 -25.52
C ALA A 732 -23.59 6.26 -24.67
N THR A 733 -24.01 6.65 -23.47
CA THR A 733 -23.15 7.31 -22.48
C THR A 733 -23.49 6.75 -21.10
N SER A 734 -22.57 6.03 -20.46
CA SER A 734 -22.66 5.61 -19.06
C SER A 734 -21.81 6.53 -18.18
N LEU A 735 -22.43 7.08 -17.14
CA LEU A 735 -21.77 7.93 -16.15
C LEU A 735 -21.82 7.27 -14.78
N ALA A 736 -20.66 6.86 -14.28
CA ALA A 736 -20.47 6.28 -12.96
C ALA A 736 -20.33 7.41 -11.92
N TRP A 737 -21.44 7.81 -11.31
CA TRP A 737 -21.50 8.95 -10.40
C TRP A 737 -21.02 8.62 -8.98
N GLY A 738 -20.32 9.56 -8.35
CA GLY A 738 -20.24 9.67 -6.89
C GLY A 738 -21.58 10.10 -6.26
N PRO A 739 -21.66 10.27 -4.93
CA PRO A 739 -22.89 10.65 -4.25
C PRO A 739 -23.33 12.07 -4.63
N TRP A 740 -24.63 12.27 -4.85
CA TRP A 740 -25.23 13.59 -5.11
C TRP A 740 -25.78 14.17 -3.82
N GLY A 741 -25.50 15.45 -3.53
CA GLY A 741 -25.95 16.13 -2.32
C GLY A 741 -25.40 17.55 -2.19
N SER A 742 -25.80 18.25 -1.13
CA SER A 742 -25.20 19.54 -0.77
C SER A 742 -23.83 19.35 -0.10
N ALA A 743 -22.95 20.34 -0.22
CA ALA A 743 -21.66 20.36 0.48
C ALA A 743 -21.82 20.38 2.02
N ASP A 744 -22.95 20.90 2.51
CA ASP A 744 -23.32 20.93 3.92
C ASP A 744 -23.70 19.55 4.50
N GLY A 745 -23.72 18.51 3.65
CA GLY A 745 -23.83 17.11 4.06
C GLY A 745 -25.26 16.55 4.05
N ASP A 746 -25.33 15.25 3.77
CA ASP A 746 -26.44 14.38 4.14
C ASP A 746 -26.10 13.78 5.50
N ASP A 747 -26.89 14.06 6.55
CA ASP A 747 -26.73 13.53 7.92
C ASP A 747 -27.01 12.02 8.03
N SER A 748 -27.19 11.32 6.90
CA SER A 748 -27.29 9.86 6.90
C SER A 748 -25.96 9.19 7.26
N ALA A 749 -26.04 8.07 7.99
CA ALA A 749 -24.89 7.26 8.36
C ALA A 749 -24.09 6.76 7.13
N ALA A 750 -24.77 6.52 6.00
CA ALA A 750 -24.12 6.16 4.74
C ALA A 750 -23.33 7.33 4.15
N GLY A 751 -23.87 8.55 4.17
CA GLY A 751 -23.20 9.77 3.75
C GLY A 751 -21.97 10.10 4.61
N ASP A 752 -22.07 9.96 5.92
CA ASP A 752 -20.95 10.15 6.85
C ASP A 752 -19.81 9.15 6.62
N ARG A 753 -20.15 7.87 6.41
CA ARG A 753 -19.16 6.83 6.08
C ARG A 753 -18.42 7.17 4.78
N MET A 754 -19.17 7.51 3.74
CA MET A 754 -18.63 7.90 2.43
C MET A 754 -17.63 9.05 2.55
N ARG A 755 -17.97 10.09 3.34
CA ARG A 755 -17.09 11.23 3.63
C ARG A 755 -15.83 10.84 4.41
N ARG A 756 -15.94 9.92 5.38
CA ARG A 756 -14.78 9.39 6.14
C ARG A 756 -13.80 8.64 5.24
N HIS A 757 -14.31 7.94 4.23
CA HIS A 757 -13.50 7.25 3.22
C HIS A 757 -13.10 8.15 2.04
N GLY A 758 -13.29 9.47 2.13
CA GLY A 758 -12.79 10.42 1.14
C GLY A 758 -13.64 10.57 -0.12
N ILE A 759 -14.88 10.11 -0.12
CA ILE A 759 -15.83 10.28 -1.24
C ILE A 759 -16.81 11.39 -0.87
N LEU A 760 -16.79 12.49 -1.63
CA LEU A 760 -17.47 13.73 -1.29
C LEU A 760 -18.79 13.88 -2.06
N ALA A 761 -19.77 14.55 -1.45
CA ALA A 761 -21.06 14.83 -2.06
C ALA A 761 -20.91 15.90 -3.15
N MET A 762 -21.49 15.65 -4.32
CA MET A 762 -21.47 16.56 -5.47
C MET A 762 -22.81 17.27 -5.64
N SER A 763 -22.78 18.58 -5.87
CA SER A 763 -24.01 19.33 -6.10
C SER A 763 -24.69 18.90 -7.41
N PRO A 764 -26.03 18.72 -7.42
CA PRO A 764 -26.76 18.32 -8.62
C PRO A 764 -26.53 19.21 -9.84
N ASP A 765 -26.34 20.52 -9.65
CA ASP A 765 -26.12 21.43 -10.78
C ASP A 765 -24.77 21.16 -11.46
N ARG A 766 -23.70 20.93 -10.68
CA ARG A 766 -22.37 20.65 -11.21
C ARG A 766 -22.28 19.24 -11.82
N THR A 767 -23.00 18.26 -11.28
CA THR A 767 -23.09 16.94 -11.90
C THR A 767 -23.81 17.02 -13.24
N LEU A 768 -24.88 17.82 -13.36
CA LEU A 768 -25.56 18.04 -14.64
C LEU A 768 -24.70 18.83 -15.65
N THR A 769 -23.86 19.77 -15.19
CA THR A 769 -22.80 20.37 -16.02
C THR A 769 -21.84 19.31 -16.57
N SER A 770 -21.46 18.32 -15.74
CA SER A 770 -20.62 17.19 -16.17
C SER A 770 -21.30 16.30 -17.22
N LEU A 771 -22.62 16.06 -17.07
CA LEU A 771 -23.44 15.33 -18.04
C LEU A 771 -23.45 16.06 -19.39
N ARG A 772 -23.67 17.39 -19.39
CA ARG A 772 -23.60 18.20 -20.62
C ARG A 772 -22.26 18.03 -21.33
N HIS A 773 -21.15 18.17 -20.59
CA HIS A 773 -19.81 18.02 -21.16
C HIS A 773 -19.57 16.65 -21.80
N ALA A 774 -20.10 15.58 -21.19
CA ALA A 774 -20.02 14.23 -21.73
C ALA A 774 -20.81 14.08 -23.04
N LEU A 775 -22.01 14.67 -23.12
CA LEU A 775 -22.86 14.65 -24.32
C LEU A 775 -22.26 15.48 -25.46
N ASP A 776 -21.69 16.64 -25.15
CA ASP A 776 -21.03 17.54 -26.12
C ASP A 776 -19.79 16.92 -26.76
N ARG A 777 -19.08 16.05 -26.01
CA ARG A 777 -17.87 15.33 -26.43
C ARG A 777 -18.13 13.93 -26.96
N ASP A 778 -19.40 13.52 -26.97
CA ASP A 778 -19.84 12.19 -27.39
C ASP A 778 -19.12 11.04 -26.64
N GLU A 779 -18.91 11.23 -25.34
CA GLU A 779 -18.19 10.26 -24.51
C GLU A 779 -19.05 9.02 -24.18
N THR A 780 -18.39 7.88 -24.05
CA THR A 780 -19.04 6.59 -23.84
C THR A 780 -19.09 6.20 -22.37
N THR A 781 -17.95 6.07 -21.70
CA THR A 781 -17.88 5.72 -20.27
C THR A 781 -17.01 6.73 -19.51
N LEU A 782 -17.53 7.23 -18.38
CA LEU A 782 -16.81 8.11 -17.46
C LEU A 782 -17.19 7.81 -16.02
N THR A 783 -16.23 7.97 -15.13
CA THR A 783 -16.46 8.07 -13.69
C THR A 783 -16.43 9.53 -13.30
N VAL A 784 -17.49 10.02 -12.66
CA VAL A 784 -17.60 11.41 -12.21
C VAL A 784 -17.79 11.41 -10.71
N VAL A 785 -16.75 11.74 -9.95
CA VAL A 785 -16.73 11.68 -8.49
C VAL A 785 -15.82 12.75 -7.92
N ASP A 786 -16.27 13.39 -6.85
CA ASP A 786 -15.44 14.29 -6.05
C ASP A 786 -14.74 13.49 -4.93
N MET A 787 -13.42 13.61 -4.85
CA MET A 787 -12.59 12.72 -4.05
C MET A 787 -11.48 13.45 -3.30
N ASP A 788 -11.42 13.19 -1.99
CA ASP A 788 -10.22 13.39 -1.19
C ASP A 788 -9.29 12.19 -1.42
N TRP A 789 -8.39 12.33 -2.39
CA TRP A 789 -7.44 11.28 -2.77
C TRP A 789 -6.56 10.80 -1.62
N LYS A 790 -6.29 11.63 -0.59
CA LYS A 790 -5.51 11.21 0.57
C LYS A 790 -6.31 10.22 1.41
N ARG A 791 -7.54 10.60 1.82
CA ARG A 791 -8.40 9.74 2.65
C ARG A 791 -8.82 8.48 1.91
N PHE A 792 -9.20 8.63 0.65
CA PHE A 792 -9.65 7.50 -0.14
C PHE A 792 -8.54 6.50 -0.40
N THR A 793 -7.33 6.94 -0.80
CA THR A 793 -6.23 6.00 -1.08
C THR A 793 -5.88 5.18 0.15
N LEU A 794 -5.74 5.83 1.32
CA LEU A 794 -5.46 5.13 2.57
C LEU A 794 -6.56 4.11 2.94
N ALA A 795 -7.83 4.47 2.81
CA ALA A 795 -8.94 3.56 3.09
C ALA A 795 -9.03 2.43 2.04
N PHE A 796 -8.80 2.74 0.77
CA PHE A 796 -8.93 1.83 -0.35
C PHE A 796 -7.77 0.84 -0.45
N THR A 797 -6.58 1.14 0.07
CA THR A 797 -5.44 0.21 0.04
C THR A 797 -5.10 -0.38 1.41
N ALA A 798 -5.97 -0.18 2.42
CA ALA A 798 -5.69 -0.58 3.80
C ALA A 798 -5.49 -2.11 3.98
N ASP A 799 -6.33 -2.91 3.32
CA ASP A 799 -6.34 -4.38 3.47
C ASP A 799 -5.38 -5.08 2.49
N ARG A 800 -5.23 -4.53 1.28
CA ARG A 800 -4.34 -5.06 0.25
C ARG A 800 -3.94 -3.97 -0.74
N ALA A 801 -2.84 -4.21 -1.44
CA ALA A 801 -2.47 -3.40 -2.60
C ALA A 801 -3.56 -3.45 -3.67
N ARG A 802 -3.88 -2.28 -4.24
CA ARG A 802 -4.86 -2.12 -5.33
C ARG A 802 -4.28 -1.22 -6.42
N PRO A 803 -3.57 -1.77 -7.42
CA PRO A 803 -2.83 -1.02 -8.44
C PRO A 803 -3.68 -0.12 -9.36
N LEU A 804 -5.01 -0.20 -9.27
CA LEU A 804 -5.94 0.61 -10.05
C LEU A 804 -5.58 2.11 -10.04
N LEU A 805 -5.06 2.61 -8.91
CA LEU A 805 -4.79 4.03 -8.68
C LEU A 805 -3.38 4.49 -9.10
N LEU A 806 -2.51 3.60 -9.58
CA LEU A 806 -1.09 3.92 -9.79
C LEU A 806 -0.83 4.99 -10.86
N GLU A 807 -1.75 5.19 -11.79
CA GLU A 807 -1.64 6.23 -12.82
C GLU A 807 -2.13 7.61 -12.34
N LEU A 808 -2.63 7.72 -11.11
CA LEU A 808 -3.06 8.99 -10.51
C LEU A 808 -1.94 9.56 -9.64
N PRO A 809 -1.36 10.72 -10.01
CA PRO A 809 -0.24 11.31 -9.28
C PRO A 809 -0.54 11.58 -7.80
N GLU A 810 -1.78 11.92 -7.46
CA GLU A 810 -2.23 12.20 -6.10
C GLU A 810 -2.26 10.93 -5.23
N ALA A 811 -2.79 9.83 -5.78
CA ALA A 811 -2.83 8.55 -5.08
C ALA A 811 -1.43 7.93 -4.94
N ARG A 812 -0.62 7.99 -6.01
CA ARG A 812 0.74 7.47 -6.01
C ARG A 812 1.61 8.12 -4.92
N ARG A 813 1.54 9.45 -4.77
CA ARG A 813 2.24 10.17 -3.70
C ARG A 813 1.83 9.71 -2.30
N VAL A 814 0.55 9.40 -2.10
CA VAL A 814 0.03 8.91 -0.81
C VAL A 814 0.55 7.50 -0.53
N ILE A 815 0.51 6.60 -1.52
CA ILE A 815 1.06 5.23 -1.42
C ILE A 815 2.55 5.28 -1.09
N GLU A 816 3.34 6.03 -1.87
CA GLU A 816 4.78 6.16 -1.66
C GLU A 816 5.14 6.82 -0.31
N SER A 817 4.28 7.70 0.23
CA SER A 817 4.45 8.26 1.58
C SER A 817 4.14 7.23 2.66
N ALA A 818 3.03 6.50 2.54
CA ALA A 818 2.63 5.47 3.49
C ALA A 818 3.62 4.29 3.52
N GLU A 819 4.18 3.92 2.38
CA GLU A 819 5.25 2.91 2.29
C GLU A 819 6.53 3.38 2.96
N ARG A 820 6.92 4.66 2.78
CA ARG A 820 8.06 5.26 3.47
C ARG A 820 7.84 5.35 4.98
N GLU A 821 6.66 5.79 5.41
CA GLU A 821 6.26 5.85 6.82
C GLU A 821 6.23 4.45 7.45
N SER A 822 5.70 3.44 6.74
CA SER A 822 5.71 2.05 7.21
C SER A 822 7.13 1.48 7.28
N ALA A 823 8.01 1.80 6.32
CA ALA A 823 9.41 1.41 6.35
C ALA A 823 10.19 2.13 7.47
N GLU A 824 9.87 3.40 7.74
CA GLU A 824 10.41 4.17 8.87
C GLU A 824 9.91 3.60 10.21
N ASP A 825 8.63 3.22 10.32
CA ASP A 825 8.06 2.53 11.48
C ASP A 825 8.61 1.10 11.64
N LEU A 826 9.03 0.41 10.58
CA LEU A 826 9.75 -0.87 10.70
C LEU A 826 11.22 -0.69 11.14
N THR A 827 11.77 0.52 10.98
CA THR A 827 13.16 0.86 11.39
C THR A 827 13.25 1.63 12.71
N GLY A 828 12.12 2.11 13.25
CA GLY A 828 12.03 2.84 14.53
C GLY A 828 10.89 2.41 15.47
N GLY A 829 9.87 1.73 14.95
CA GLY A 829 8.77 1.10 15.69
C GLY A 829 8.99 -0.41 15.83
N VAL A 830 8.77 -0.93 17.02
CA VAL A 830 8.83 -2.38 17.25
C VAL A 830 7.58 -3.00 16.57
N PRO A 831 7.68 -4.01 15.67
CA PRO A 831 6.51 -4.68 15.11
C PRO A 831 5.58 -5.19 16.21
N LEU A 832 4.24 -5.21 16.03
CA LEU A 832 3.30 -5.61 17.08
C LEU A 832 3.65 -6.99 17.69
N THR A 833 4.10 -7.94 16.87
CA THR A 833 4.67 -9.23 17.29
C THR A 833 5.82 -9.08 18.30
N ARG A 834 6.76 -8.19 18.01
CA ARG A 834 7.94 -7.91 18.83
C ARG A 834 7.62 -7.01 20.04
N GLN A 835 6.60 -6.15 19.94
CA GLN A 835 6.08 -5.36 21.08
C GLN A 835 5.47 -6.30 22.10
N LEU A 836 4.66 -7.26 21.65
CA LEU A 836 4.01 -8.23 22.52
C LEU A 836 5.02 -9.22 23.13
N ALA A 837 6.02 -9.67 22.37
CA ALA A 837 7.02 -10.65 22.84
C ALA A 837 7.83 -10.19 24.07
N GLY A 838 7.98 -8.88 24.28
CA GLY A 838 8.68 -8.30 25.43
C GLY A 838 7.80 -7.96 26.63
N LEU A 839 6.47 -8.13 26.53
CA LEU A 839 5.50 -7.72 27.55
C LEU A 839 4.96 -8.94 28.32
N PRO A 840 4.66 -8.80 29.63
CA PRO A 840 3.86 -9.78 30.36
C PRO A 840 2.48 -9.99 29.73
N GLU A 841 1.90 -11.19 29.86
CA GLU A 841 0.60 -11.56 29.30
C GLU A 841 -0.52 -10.52 29.57
N VAL A 842 -0.61 -10.02 30.81
CA VAL A 842 -1.59 -8.99 31.19
C VAL A 842 -1.39 -7.67 30.42
N GLU A 843 -0.14 -7.31 30.13
CA GLU A 843 0.17 -6.11 29.36
C GLU A 843 -0.04 -6.31 27.86
N GLN A 844 0.17 -7.54 27.35
CA GLN A 844 -0.19 -7.94 25.98
C GLN A 844 -1.70 -7.80 25.75
N GLU A 845 -2.50 -8.35 26.66
CA GLU A 845 -3.97 -8.30 26.59
C GLU A 845 -4.48 -6.86 26.65
N ARG A 846 -3.91 -6.01 27.52
CA ARG A 846 -4.28 -4.60 27.61
C ARG A 846 -3.97 -3.86 26.31
N LEU A 847 -2.78 -4.06 25.74
CA LEU A 847 -2.37 -3.41 24.50
C LEU A 847 -3.29 -3.81 23.33
N LEU A 848 -3.57 -5.10 23.19
CA LEU A 848 -4.47 -5.61 22.14
C LEU A 848 -5.92 -5.16 22.35
N LEU A 849 -6.39 -5.08 23.59
CA LEU A 849 -7.73 -4.54 23.88
C LEU A 849 -7.83 -3.06 23.52
N ASP A 850 -6.81 -2.26 23.84
CA ASP A 850 -6.78 -0.84 23.46
C ASP A 850 -6.72 -0.67 21.94
N LEU A 851 -5.97 -1.53 21.24
CA LEU A 851 -5.95 -1.58 19.77
C LEU A 851 -7.35 -1.86 19.20
N VAL A 852 -8.02 -2.90 19.70
CA VAL A 852 -9.38 -3.27 19.25
C VAL A 852 -10.36 -2.14 19.55
N ARG A 853 -10.35 -1.57 20.75
CA ARG A 853 -11.25 -0.47 21.13
C ARG A 853 -11.02 0.78 20.27
N THR A 854 -9.77 1.07 19.91
CA THR A 854 -9.41 2.17 19.01
C THR A 854 -9.94 1.93 17.60
N ALA A 855 -9.79 0.71 17.08
CA ALA A 855 -10.34 0.34 15.77
C ALA A 855 -11.88 0.43 15.77
N VAL A 856 -12.53 -0.01 16.85
CA VAL A 856 -13.98 0.06 17.04
C VAL A 856 -14.49 1.50 17.09
N ALA A 857 -13.86 2.35 17.89
CA ALA A 857 -14.20 3.76 17.98
C ALA A 857 -14.12 4.43 16.60
N ALA A 858 -13.07 4.15 15.84
CA ALA A 858 -12.88 4.73 14.52
C ALA A 858 -13.92 4.24 13.49
N VAL A 859 -14.32 2.96 13.52
CA VAL A 859 -15.36 2.39 12.64
C VAL A 859 -16.73 3.00 12.94
N LEU A 860 -17.06 3.17 14.23
CA LEU A 860 -18.33 3.76 14.67
C LEU A 860 -18.35 5.29 14.62
N GLY A 861 -17.20 5.94 14.33
CA GLY A 861 -17.10 7.39 14.26
C GLY A 861 -17.07 8.08 15.64
N HIS A 862 -16.70 7.35 16.69
CA HIS A 862 -16.47 7.93 18.01
C HIS A 862 -15.12 8.66 18.07
N PRO A 863 -15.04 9.80 18.75
CA PRO A 863 -13.80 10.58 18.85
C PRO A 863 -12.73 9.88 19.72
N ASP A 864 -13.15 8.99 20.61
CA ASP A 864 -12.29 8.24 21.52
C ASP A 864 -12.87 6.85 21.88
N THR A 865 -12.16 6.09 22.72
CA THR A 865 -12.54 4.74 23.14
C THR A 865 -13.48 4.70 24.36
N THR A 866 -13.89 5.85 24.92
CA THR A 866 -14.68 5.91 26.16
C THR A 866 -16.08 5.31 25.98
N ALA A 867 -16.65 5.43 24.79
CA ALA A 867 -17.93 4.84 24.41
C ALA A 867 -17.84 3.33 24.11
N VAL A 868 -16.63 2.76 24.03
CA VAL A 868 -16.41 1.35 23.66
C VAL A 868 -16.09 0.53 24.89
N GLU A 869 -17.09 -0.17 25.42
CA GLU A 869 -16.94 -1.10 26.56
C GLU A 869 -16.36 -2.45 26.11
N ALA A 870 -15.36 -2.96 26.85
CA ALA A 870 -14.61 -4.16 26.47
C ALA A 870 -15.46 -5.45 26.41
N GLY A 871 -16.42 -5.60 27.31
CA GLY A 871 -17.28 -6.79 27.42
C GLY A 871 -18.62 -6.67 26.71
N ARG A 872 -18.91 -5.53 26.06
CA ARG A 872 -20.20 -5.29 25.43
C ARG A 872 -20.24 -5.90 24.03
N ALA A 873 -21.37 -6.49 23.68
CA ALA A 873 -21.52 -7.14 22.39
C ALA A 873 -21.47 -6.12 21.24
N PHE A 874 -20.78 -6.45 20.15
CA PHE A 874 -20.67 -5.56 18.97
C PHE A 874 -22.03 -5.09 18.44
N LYS A 875 -23.04 -5.97 18.42
CA LYS A 875 -24.41 -5.64 18.01
C LYS A 875 -25.04 -4.53 18.86
N GLU A 876 -24.72 -4.49 20.16
CA GLU A 876 -25.22 -3.46 21.08
C GLU A 876 -24.44 -2.15 20.98
N LEU A 877 -23.21 -2.21 20.46
CA LEU A 877 -22.38 -1.05 20.12
C LEU A 877 -22.76 -0.45 18.76
N GLY A 878 -23.69 -1.06 18.02
CA GLY A 878 -24.16 -0.57 16.73
C GLY A 878 -23.46 -1.17 15.51
N PHE A 879 -22.76 -2.30 15.68
CA PHE A 879 -22.21 -3.03 14.53
C PHE A 879 -23.32 -3.70 13.71
N ASP A 880 -23.17 -3.56 12.40
CA ASP A 880 -23.85 -4.28 11.35
C ASP A 880 -22.84 -5.13 10.55
N SER A 881 -23.32 -5.82 9.51
CA SER A 881 -22.47 -6.69 8.68
C SER A 881 -21.34 -5.92 7.99
N LEU A 882 -21.53 -4.63 7.71
CA LEU A 882 -20.61 -3.80 6.93
C LEU A 882 -19.49 -3.20 7.79
N THR A 883 -19.86 -2.66 8.96
CA THR A 883 -18.91 -2.19 9.98
C THR A 883 -18.07 -3.33 10.55
N SER A 884 -18.60 -4.55 10.58
CA SER A 884 -17.85 -5.77 10.91
C SER A 884 -16.71 -6.05 9.92
N VAL A 885 -16.96 -5.90 8.62
CA VAL A 885 -15.95 -6.03 7.55
C VAL A 885 -14.87 -4.95 7.70
N GLU A 886 -15.28 -3.70 7.94
CA GLU A 886 -14.34 -2.58 8.11
C GLU A 886 -13.41 -2.77 9.32
N LEU A 887 -13.96 -3.21 10.46
CA LEU A 887 -13.17 -3.51 11.65
C LEU A 887 -12.14 -4.62 11.38
N ARG A 888 -12.56 -5.71 10.74
CA ARG A 888 -11.67 -6.82 10.42
C ARG A 888 -10.56 -6.41 9.46
N ASN A 889 -10.85 -5.66 8.40
CA ASN A 889 -9.83 -5.16 7.47
C ASN A 889 -8.79 -4.28 8.20
N ARG A 890 -9.26 -3.40 9.09
CA ARG A 890 -8.38 -2.55 9.89
C ARG A 890 -7.52 -3.32 10.86
N LEU A 891 -8.07 -4.34 11.53
CA LEU A 891 -7.32 -5.19 12.45
C LEU A 891 -6.33 -6.09 11.71
N GLY A 892 -6.71 -6.63 10.54
CA GLY A 892 -5.83 -7.45 9.69
C GLY A 892 -4.61 -6.65 9.25
N ALA A 893 -4.82 -5.42 8.79
CA ALA A 893 -3.75 -4.51 8.38
C ALA A 893 -2.74 -4.21 9.50
N VAL A 894 -3.21 -3.99 10.74
CA VAL A 894 -2.31 -3.66 11.87
C VAL A 894 -1.68 -4.89 12.51
N SER A 895 -2.37 -6.03 12.51
CA SER A 895 -1.87 -7.28 13.11
C SER A 895 -1.00 -8.11 12.17
N GLY A 896 -1.12 -7.91 10.85
CA GLY A 896 -0.52 -8.78 9.84
C GLY A 896 -1.17 -10.17 9.74
N LEU A 897 -2.27 -10.41 10.47
CA LEU A 897 -3.00 -11.67 10.44
C LEU A 897 -4.04 -11.70 9.32
N LYS A 898 -4.24 -12.87 8.72
CA LYS A 898 -5.42 -13.16 7.90
C LYS A 898 -6.61 -13.45 8.83
N LEU A 899 -7.49 -12.47 9.00
CA LEU A 899 -8.64 -12.55 9.89
C LEU A 899 -9.90 -13.01 9.13
N PRO A 900 -10.69 -13.95 9.67
CA PRO A 900 -11.90 -14.43 9.00
C PRO A 900 -12.99 -13.35 8.95
N ALA A 901 -13.83 -13.37 7.92
CA ALA A 901 -14.96 -12.45 7.79
C ALA A 901 -16.00 -12.59 8.93
N SER A 902 -16.06 -13.76 9.56
CA SER A 902 -16.90 -14.06 10.72
C SER A 902 -16.36 -13.58 12.07
N LEU A 903 -15.18 -12.93 12.11
CA LEU A 903 -14.47 -12.57 13.36
C LEU A 903 -15.39 -11.95 14.43
N VAL A 904 -16.19 -10.95 14.05
CA VAL A 904 -17.08 -10.22 14.98
C VAL A 904 -18.25 -11.08 15.48
N PHE A 905 -18.64 -12.11 14.73
CA PHE A 905 -19.69 -13.05 15.13
C PHE A 905 -19.13 -14.17 16.01
N ASP A 906 -17.95 -14.70 15.67
CA ASP A 906 -17.28 -15.75 16.43
C ASP A 906 -16.72 -15.20 17.75
N GLN A 907 -16.27 -13.95 17.74
CA GLN A 907 -15.73 -13.22 18.89
C GLN A 907 -16.61 -11.99 19.17
N PRO A 908 -17.71 -12.14 19.91
CA PRO A 908 -18.79 -11.16 19.94
C PRO A 908 -18.50 -9.88 20.72
N THR A 909 -17.33 -9.75 21.35
CA THR A 909 -16.94 -8.59 22.17
C THR A 909 -15.53 -8.10 21.83
N PRO A 910 -15.21 -6.80 22.05
CA PRO A 910 -13.85 -6.29 21.89
C PRO A 910 -12.78 -7.09 22.65
N ALA A 911 -13.09 -7.57 23.86
CA ALA A 911 -12.20 -8.41 24.64
C ALA A 911 -11.96 -9.79 24.00
N ALA A 912 -13.00 -10.42 23.44
CA ALA A 912 -12.87 -11.71 22.75
C ALA A 912 -12.00 -11.59 21.49
N VAL A 913 -12.15 -10.51 20.72
CA VAL A 913 -11.30 -10.22 19.56
C VAL A 913 -9.85 -9.98 19.98
N ALA A 914 -9.60 -9.26 21.08
CA ALA A 914 -8.24 -9.03 21.60
C ALA A 914 -7.55 -10.35 21.99
N ALA A 915 -8.29 -11.27 22.64
CA ALA A 915 -7.79 -12.61 22.96
C ALA A 915 -7.49 -13.44 21.70
N TYR A 916 -8.37 -13.37 20.69
CA TYR A 916 -8.15 -14.04 19.41
C TYR A 916 -6.90 -13.53 18.69
N LEU A 917 -6.70 -12.21 18.64
CA LEU A 917 -5.49 -11.62 18.06
C LEU A 917 -4.23 -12.05 18.83
N ARG A 918 -4.30 -12.13 20.17
CA ARG A 918 -3.17 -12.58 20.99
C ARG A 918 -2.75 -14.00 20.60
N ALA A 919 -3.70 -14.93 20.53
CA ALA A 919 -3.44 -16.33 20.17
C ALA A 919 -2.86 -16.48 18.76
N GLY A 920 -3.23 -15.59 17.82
CA GLY A 920 -2.68 -15.59 16.46
C GLY A 920 -1.27 -14.96 16.34
N ILE A 921 -0.90 -14.04 17.23
CA ILE A 921 0.35 -13.26 17.15
C ILE A 921 1.46 -13.84 18.05
N VAL A 922 1.10 -14.28 19.25
CA VAL A 922 2.03 -14.85 20.23
C VAL A 922 1.73 -16.35 20.32
N PRO A 923 2.53 -17.21 19.65
CA PRO A 923 2.38 -18.64 19.87
C PRO A 923 2.71 -18.96 21.32
N ASP A 924 1.82 -19.66 22.02
CA ASP A 924 2.04 -20.06 23.40
C ASP A 924 3.35 -20.85 23.51
N ALA A 925 4.35 -20.28 24.21
CA ALA A 925 5.64 -20.92 24.48
C ALA A 925 5.53 -22.09 25.47
N VAL A 926 4.32 -22.61 25.74
CA VAL A 926 4.07 -23.74 26.65
C VAL A 926 3.00 -24.67 26.06
N ALA A 927 3.24 -25.25 24.88
CA ALA A 927 2.37 -26.26 24.29
C ALA A 927 3.14 -27.51 23.85
N GLY A 928 3.97 -28.05 24.75
CA GLY A 928 4.60 -29.36 24.58
C GLY A 928 3.96 -30.50 25.37
N GLY A 929 2.97 -30.25 26.23
CA GLY A 929 2.44 -31.29 27.12
C GLY A 929 1.04 -31.10 27.71
N ALA A 930 0.50 -29.87 27.78
CA ALA A 930 -0.84 -29.62 28.31
C ALA A 930 -2.01 -30.16 27.44
N PRO A 931 -1.97 -30.10 26.09
CA PRO A 931 -3.09 -30.57 25.27
C PRO A 931 -3.36 -32.06 25.41
N LEU A 932 -2.32 -32.87 25.66
CA LEU A 932 -2.47 -34.32 25.79
C LEU A 932 -3.11 -34.72 27.12
N LEU A 933 -2.83 -33.97 28.20
CA LEU A 933 -3.41 -34.24 29.52
C LEU A 933 -4.89 -33.85 29.57
N GLU A 934 -5.27 -32.70 29.00
CA GLU A 934 -6.70 -32.32 28.89
C GLU A 934 -7.50 -33.33 28.05
N GLU A 935 -6.91 -33.88 27.00
CA GLU A 935 -7.58 -34.87 26.15
C GLU A 935 -7.65 -36.25 26.80
N LEU A 936 -6.69 -36.59 27.67
CA LEU A 936 -6.77 -37.77 28.54
C LEU A 936 -7.86 -37.61 29.60
N ASP A 937 -8.01 -36.42 30.20
CA ASP A 937 -9.06 -36.12 31.18
C ASP A 937 -10.46 -36.19 30.53
N ARG A 938 -10.61 -35.69 29.29
CA ARG A 938 -11.85 -35.87 28.51
C ARG A 938 -12.13 -37.34 28.20
N LEU A 939 -11.10 -38.09 27.83
CA LEU A 939 -11.23 -39.52 27.53
C LEU A 939 -11.61 -40.32 28.78
N GLU A 940 -11.06 -39.96 29.94
CA GLU A 940 -11.43 -40.52 31.25
C GLU A 940 -12.90 -40.26 31.57
N SER A 941 -13.36 -39.00 31.42
CA SER A 941 -14.77 -38.65 31.64
C SER A 941 -15.73 -39.42 30.72
N VAL A 942 -15.36 -39.63 29.46
CA VAL A 942 -16.16 -40.41 28.49
C VAL A 942 -16.17 -41.91 28.85
N LEU A 943 -15.06 -42.46 29.33
CA LEU A 943 -14.99 -43.86 29.78
C LEU A 943 -15.81 -44.11 31.04
N GLU A 944 -15.88 -43.14 31.95
CA GLU A 944 -16.72 -43.20 33.16
C GLU A 944 -18.22 -43.09 32.86
N GLN A 945 -18.59 -42.34 31.83
CA GLN A 945 -19.99 -42.17 31.39
C GLN A 945 -20.48 -43.29 30.45
N GLY A 946 -19.57 -44.15 29.94
CA GLY A 946 -19.86 -45.21 28.97
C GLY A 946 -20.56 -46.44 29.57
N THR A 947 -21.80 -46.69 29.13
CA THR A 947 -22.67 -47.78 29.60
C THR A 947 -22.47 -49.11 28.85
N GLY A 948 -22.18 -50.19 29.59
CA GLY A 948 -22.87 -51.48 29.47
C GLY A 948 -22.37 -52.62 28.55
N ASP A 949 -21.66 -52.38 27.44
CA ASP A 949 -21.31 -53.48 26.49
C ASP A 949 -19.88 -54.01 26.70
N ASN A 950 -19.77 -55.28 27.14
CA ASN A 950 -18.48 -55.96 27.38
C ASN A 950 -17.62 -56.10 26.11
N VAL A 951 -18.23 -56.15 24.92
CA VAL A 951 -17.48 -56.27 23.65
C VAL A 951 -16.84 -54.93 23.28
N VAL A 952 -17.55 -53.82 23.47
CA VAL A 952 -17.03 -52.46 23.25
C VAL A 952 -15.94 -52.16 24.26
N ARG A 953 -16.14 -52.51 25.54
CA ARG A 953 -15.13 -52.35 26.59
C ARG A 953 -13.85 -53.10 26.27
N ALA A 954 -13.92 -54.36 25.83
CA ALA A 954 -12.74 -55.15 25.44
C ALA A 954 -11.97 -54.52 24.27
N ARG A 955 -12.68 -53.98 23.27
CA ARG A 955 -12.06 -53.33 22.09
C ARG A 955 -11.39 -52.01 22.46
N VAL A 956 -12.01 -51.21 23.32
CA VAL A 956 -11.45 -49.97 23.86
C VAL A 956 -10.22 -50.25 24.72
N THR A 957 -10.28 -51.25 25.62
CA THR A 957 -9.11 -51.66 26.43
C THR A 957 -7.94 -52.11 25.56
N MET A 958 -8.17 -52.93 24.53
CA MET A 958 -7.11 -53.34 23.61
C MET A 958 -6.50 -52.15 22.86
N ARG A 959 -7.31 -51.14 22.50
CA ARG A 959 -6.82 -49.96 21.79
C ARG A 959 -5.98 -49.05 22.70
N LEU A 960 -6.41 -48.86 23.94
CA LEU A 960 -5.65 -48.13 24.96
C LEU A 960 -4.33 -48.82 25.30
N GLN A 961 -4.33 -50.15 25.45
CA GLN A 961 -3.09 -50.93 25.65
C GLN A 961 -2.12 -50.82 24.47
N SER A 962 -2.64 -50.82 23.23
CA SER A 962 -1.82 -50.64 22.02
C SER A 962 -1.25 -49.23 21.88
N LEU A 963 -1.98 -48.20 22.35
CA LEU A 963 -1.49 -46.82 22.40
C LEU A 963 -0.41 -46.67 23.48
N LEU A 964 -0.63 -47.26 24.66
CA LEU A 964 0.35 -47.25 25.76
C LEU A 964 1.64 -47.99 25.40
N ALA A 965 1.53 -49.13 24.70
CA ALA A 965 2.70 -49.88 24.22
C ALA A 965 3.53 -49.05 23.22
N ARG A 966 2.87 -48.39 22.26
CA ARG A 966 3.55 -47.51 21.29
C ARG A 966 4.19 -46.29 21.95
N TRP A 967 3.51 -45.69 22.93
CA TRP A 967 4.04 -44.57 23.70
C TRP A 967 5.32 -44.95 24.46
N ASN A 968 5.34 -46.12 25.09
CA ASN A 968 6.50 -46.63 25.81
C ASN A 968 7.64 -47.09 24.89
N GLU A 969 7.35 -47.46 23.64
CA GLU A 969 8.37 -47.77 22.62
C GLU A 969 9.01 -46.50 22.02
N SER A 970 8.32 -45.35 22.08
CA SER A 970 8.83 -44.06 21.60
C SER A 970 9.65 -43.25 22.64
N GLY A 971 9.79 -43.74 23.88
CA GLY A 971 10.67 -43.18 24.90
C GLY A 971 12.01 -43.93 24.99
N ASP A 972 13.01 -43.43 24.26
CA ASP A 972 14.46 -43.74 24.25
C ASP A 972 14.94 -45.15 24.73
N PRO A 973 15.47 -46.01 23.84
CA PRO A 973 16.04 -47.32 24.22
C PRO A 973 17.49 -47.20 24.69
N ALA A 974 17.70 -46.80 25.95
CA ALA A 974 19.01 -46.88 26.61
C ALA A 974 18.92 -47.29 28.09
N ALA A 975 18.32 -48.45 28.37
CA ALA A 975 18.55 -49.19 29.61
C ALA A 975 18.23 -50.68 29.42
N GLY A 976 19.25 -51.49 29.16
CA GLY A 976 19.14 -52.96 29.14
C GLY A 976 18.98 -53.55 30.55
N PRO A 977 18.37 -54.74 30.70
CA PRO A 977 17.94 -55.27 31.99
C PRO A 977 19.09 -55.90 32.78
N ALA A 978 19.04 -55.75 34.10
CA ALA A 978 19.94 -56.39 35.05
C ALA A 978 19.65 -57.91 35.20
N GLY A 979 20.71 -58.71 35.21
CA GLY A 979 20.72 -60.13 35.59
C GLY A 979 22.15 -60.62 35.92
N PRO A 980 22.33 -61.64 36.78
CA PRO A 980 23.28 -61.55 37.90
C PRO A 980 24.57 -62.39 37.79
N GLY A 981 25.62 -61.90 38.47
CA GLY A 981 26.57 -62.68 39.28
C GLY A 981 27.62 -63.60 38.62
N ALA A 982 28.90 -63.26 38.79
CA ALA A 982 29.95 -64.09 39.43
C ALA A 982 31.37 -63.94 38.81
N ALA A 983 32.30 -63.55 39.70
CA ALA A 983 33.68 -64.01 39.89
C ALA A 983 34.79 -63.86 38.82
N ASP A 984 35.93 -63.41 39.37
CA ASP A 984 37.33 -63.60 39.01
C ASP A 984 38.00 -62.79 37.89
N GLY A 985 38.99 -61.99 38.32
CA GLY A 985 40.34 -62.15 37.82
C GLY A 985 40.99 -60.95 37.11
N SER A 986 41.94 -60.32 37.82
CA SER A 986 43.24 -59.90 37.27
C SER A 986 43.31 -58.73 36.27
N ALA A 987 43.71 -57.58 36.83
CA ALA A 987 44.88 -56.75 36.45
C ALA A 987 44.99 -56.04 35.08
N ALA A 988 45.27 -54.73 35.22
CA ALA A 988 46.26 -53.91 34.51
C ALA A 988 45.75 -52.85 33.49
N GLY A 989 46.12 -51.59 33.78
CA GLY A 989 46.45 -50.55 32.79
C GLY A 989 45.39 -49.49 32.52
N GLY A 990 45.52 -48.29 33.11
CA GLY A 990 44.91 -47.06 32.57
C GLY A 990 45.80 -46.42 31.47
N PRO A 991 45.60 -45.13 31.11
CA PRO A 991 44.38 -44.31 31.19
C PRO A 991 44.08 -43.50 29.89
N ALA A 992 42.93 -42.80 29.92
CA ALA A 992 42.62 -41.50 29.29
C ALA A 992 42.50 -41.34 27.76
N GLY A 993 41.36 -40.76 27.34
CA GLY A 993 41.14 -40.14 26.02
C GLY A 993 39.66 -39.94 25.65
N GLU A 994 38.97 -38.98 26.28
CA GLU A 994 37.76 -38.31 25.72
C GLU A 994 38.24 -37.30 24.66
N ALA A 995 37.80 -37.34 23.39
CA ALA A 995 36.51 -36.94 22.81
C ALA A 995 36.35 -35.41 22.66
N ALA A 996 36.28 -34.93 21.39
CA ALA A 996 35.19 -34.09 20.84
C ALA A 996 35.65 -33.23 19.62
N ASP A 997 35.09 -33.52 18.44
CA ASP A 997 34.55 -32.53 17.48
C ASP A 997 33.15 -32.14 18.02
N GLY A 998 32.52 -30.98 17.84
CA GLY A 998 32.69 -29.87 16.90
C GLY A 998 31.31 -29.45 16.37
N ALA A 999 30.79 -28.27 16.80
CA ALA A 999 29.71 -27.47 16.19
C ALA A 999 29.49 -26.23 17.09
N ASP A 1000 30.03 -25.06 16.79
CA ASP A 1000 29.49 -23.98 15.93
C ASP A 1000 28.21 -23.32 16.48
N SER A 1001 28.40 -22.22 17.20
CA SER A 1001 27.36 -21.34 17.75
C SER A 1001 27.79 -19.87 17.57
N GLY A 1002 27.49 -19.30 16.41
CA GLY A 1002 27.58 -17.86 16.19
C GLY A 1002 26.25 -17.19 16.51
N ILE A 1003 26.06 -16.74 17.75
CA ILE A 1003 25.22 -15.63 18.26
C ILE A 1003 25.43 -15.66 19.78
N ASP A 1004 26.58 -15.16 20.26
CA ASP A 1004 26.76 -14.74 21.66
C ASP A 1004 28.04 -13.91 21.92
N ALA A 1005 28.58 -13.24 20.89
CA ALA A 1005 29.91 -12.61 20.98
C ALA A 1005 29.90 -11.19 21.59
N VAL A 1006 28.74 -10.56 21.80
CA VAL A 1006 28.67 -9.15 22.23
C VAL A 1006 28.65 -9.01 23.76
N GLU A 1007 28.04 -9.95 24.49
CA GLU A 1007 28.08 -9.94 25.97
C GLU A 1007 29.43 -10.43 26.53
N GLN A 1008 30.16 -11.30 25.82
CA GLN A 1008 31.45 -11.84 26.29
C GLN A 1008 32.63 -10.86 26.20
N LEU A 1009 32.51 -9.73 25.49
CA LEU A 1009 33.62 -8.79 25.27
C LEU A 1009 33.80 -7.74 26.38
N GLN A 1010 32.81 -7.54 27.26
CA GLN A 1010 32.87 -6.53 28.32
C GLN A 1010 33.80 -6.94 29.48
N ASP A 1011 33.96 -8.25 29.70
CA ASP A 1011 34.77 -8.82 30.79
C ASP A 1011 36.02 -9.58 30.29
N ALA A 1012 36.30 -9.55 28.99
CA ALA A 1012 37.44 -10.24 28.38
C ALA A 1012 38.78 -9.60 28.76
N SER A 1013 39.76 -10.43 29.14
CA SER A 1013 41.15 -9.99 29.31
C SER A 1013 41.76 -9.54 27.98
N ASP A 1014 42.82 -8.72 28.04
CA ASP A 1014 43.54 -8.27 26.84
C ASP A 1014 43.94 -9.45 25.94
N GLU A 1015 44.39 -10.57 26.52
CA GLU A 1015 44.74 -11.79 25.78
C GLU A 1015 43.55 -12.46 25.10
N GLU A 1016 42.38 -12.51 25.74
CA GLU A 1016 41.15 -13.10 25.17
C GLU A 1016 40.59 -12.24 24.03
N LEU A 1017 40.66 -10.92 24.18
CA LEU A 1017 40.24 -9.97 23.16
C LEU A 1017 41.16 -10.04 21.93
N PHE A 1018 42.48 -10.10 22.12
CA PHE A 1018 43.42 -10.31 21.02
C PHE A 1018 43.30 -11.72 20.42
N ALA A 1019 42.97 -12.76 21.19
CA ALA A 1019 42.66 -14.08 20.65
C ALA A 1019 41.37 -14.07 19.80
N PHE A 1020 40.33 -13.34 20.20
CA PHE A 1020 39.11 -13.15 19.43
C PHE A 1020 39.37 -12.37 18.13
N ILE A 1021 40.12 -11.28 18.20
CA ILE A 1021 40.56 -10.50 17.03
C ILE A 1021 41.38 -11.38 16.08
N ASN A 1022 42.36 -12.15 16.60
CA ASN A 1022 43.17 -13.06 15.78
C ASN A 1022 42.35 -14.19 15.15
N LYS A 1023 41.31 -14.69 15.84
CA LYS A 1023 40.37 -15.70 15.30
C LYS A 1023 39.47 -15.12 14.20
N GLY A 1024 39.01 -13.88 14.34
CA GLY A 1024 38.21 -13.16 13.34
C GLY A 1024 38.99 -12.65 12.12
N LEU A 1025 40.29 -12.42 12.28
CA LEU A 1025 41.20 -11.96 11.21
C LEU A 1025 41.87 -13.13 10.44
N GLY A 1026 41.45 -14.38 10.68
CA GLY A 1026 42.04 -15.59 10.09
C GLY A 1026 41.63 -15.86 8.63
N ARG A 1027 42.58 -15.59 7.71
CA ARG A 1027 42.70 -16.03 6.29
C ARG A 1027 41.68 -15.48 5.28
N TYR A 1028 42.01 -14.33 4.70
CA TYR A 1028 41.92 -14.11 3.25
C TYR A 1028 43.31 -14.20 2.62
#